data_AF-A0A0J7KR87-F1
#
_entry.id   AF-A0A0J7KR87-F1
#
_cell.length_a   1.000
_cell.length_b   1.000
_cell.length_c   1.000
_cell.angle_alpha   90.00
_cell.angle_beta   90.00
_cell.angle_gamma   90.00
#
_symmetry.space_group_name_H-M   'P 1'
#
loop_
_entity.id
_entity.type
_entity.pdbx_description
1 polymer ?
#
loop_
_entity_poly.entity_id
_entity_poly.type
_entity_poly.pdbx_seq_one_letter_code
_entity_poly.pdbx_strand_id
1 'polypeptide(L)'
;MIREDKLSHVYSESSIEKYFPELHDLQAIALWINIYYYDNYKRRVTAVGCDCGLVKVAVINVMDLQVSQNWLLRYDKPVPSVIVFPHRNVFGKPAFISAEAEKCIPKDDMPKLNIVISSTSNAVVFENILEHGMKRDVILSGSESSDCILCCCIADINMDGQNEILLECLANFLCGEGRLESFLEQTPPIDANISKARNGLVETRKYLILAANEKDKQALVVLDAHLLLGKLHYAMGMYEDALHHYQEAELDTLTEKQLPCRSLRIIAESYAIKEKERSLTLDTDKHLSCRRLRIIAESYATRGLCLERLPPNSKSKYKIAEWHEQIIKCYEISGDLTLVYLQEQDKIAMQQQNGISTISTNNTGTYSTQSPVCTTKHIGPILETALQRAPILYIQTGNIQAAINRYREVLSTVESTATQSLRVTLTRQLAEVLLRGISGANYKPPEGQGDTTAAVSRRTNHYSSSDSPWKPKKYAGPNMFVPRNEYEETILLLLISEAMAVRDAVLSQSPEFKEARIHAFENATAVYDLLTVVVVRWSQVELLYEVKTSFERAMKFSHEEAHIWMQYALCLISMGRYMHAYRVLKVVARLSPQKVMPCLLAARLCYEQLNMLSEGVEWSQKALQRETASPQGMQSRCHLYIGIGHSMLSANTIVKQDKGLIYHYLGSQRLAEKTLRDAAKIDPNSHQTWYNLGMVLESLGEVEAASDCMATALEVETTNPILPILSIPVTFE
;
A
#
# COMPACT_ATOMS: atom_id res chain seq x y z
N MET A 1 50.23 -22.97 -14.94
CA MET A 1 48.77 -22.97 -15.21
C MET A 1 48.21 -24.29 -14.73
N ILE A 2 47.20 -24.26 -13.86
CA ILE A 2 46.58 -25.49 -13.33
C ILE A 2 45.49 -25.92 -14.32
N ARG A 3 45.63 -27.09 -14.92
CA ARG A 3 44.65 -27.66 -15.87
C ARG A 3 44.04 -28.91 -15.27
N GLU A 4 42.71 -28.94 -15.19
CA GLU A 4 41.96 -30.15 -14.86
C GLU A 4 42.08 -31.14 -16.03
N ASP A 5 42.57 -32.34 -15.74
CA ASP A 5 42.48 -33.47 -16.63
C ASP A 5 41.06 -34.06 -16.52
N LYS A 6 40.25 -33.82 -17.55
CA LYS A 6 38.82 -34.20 -17.60
C LYS A 6 38.57 -35.69 -17.46
N LEU A 7 39.58 -36.53 -17.71
CA LEU A 7 39.44 -37.99 -17.61
C LEU A 7 39.77 -38.53 -16.22
N SER A 8 40.68 -37.87 -15.51
CA SER A 8 41.15 -38.30 -14.18
C SER A 8 40.63 -37.42 -13.04
N HIS A 9 40.00 -36.27 -13.34
CA HIS A 9 39.67 -35.21 -12.40
C HIS A 9 40.87 -34.78 -11.52
N VAL A 10 42.09 -34.95 -12.03
CA VAL A 10 43.32 -34.52 -11.38
C VAL A 10 43.78 -33.20 -12.00
N TYR A 11 44.25 -32.29 -11.16
CA TYR A 11 44.84 -31.04 -11.60
C TYR A 11 46.32 -31.25 -11.90
N SER A 12 46.73 -30.97 -13.14
CA SER A 12 48.13 -31.01 -13.56
C SER A 12 48.67 -29.60 -13.79
N GLU A 13 49.89 -29.34 -13.33
CA GLU A 13 50.57 -28.08 -13.57
C GLU A 13 51.26 -28.11 -14.94
N SER A 14 50.81 -27.23 -15.84
CA SER A 14 51.40 -27.05 -17.17
C SER A 14 52.18 -25.74 -17.24
N SER A 15 53.35 -25.78 -17.87
CA SER A 15 54.18 -24.61 -18.18
C SER A 15 53.38 -23.56 -18.97
N ILE A 16 53.24 -22.35 -18.42
CA ILE A 16 52.41 -21.28 -18.99
C ILE A 16 52.93 -20.77 -20.34
N GLU A 17 54.25 -20.89 -20.57
CA GLU A 17 54.97 -20.50 -21.79
C GLU A 17 54.38 -21.08 -23.07
N LYS A 18 53.80 -22.27 -23.01
CA LYS A 18 53.21 -22.94 -24.19
C LYS A 18 51.96 -22.24 -24.72
N TYR A 19 51.29 -21.44 -23.89
CA TYR A 19 49.99 -20.83 -24.21
C TYR A 19 49.98 -19.30 -24.05
N PHE A 20 50.76 -18.80 -23.08
CA PHE A 20 50.91 -17.37 -22.79
C PHE A 20 52.40 -17.04 -22.59
N PRO A 21 53.18 -16.98 -23.68
CA PRO A 21 54.60 -16.60 -23.64
C PRO A 21 54.82 -15.22 -23.00
N GLU A 22 53.84 -14.32 -23.08
CA GLU A 22 53.90 -12.99 -22.49
C GLU A 22 53.89 -12.97 -20.95
N LEU A 23 53.44 -14.05 -20.31
CA LEU A 23 53.40 -14.19 -18.84
C LEU A 23 54.64 -14.88 -18.28
N HIS A 24 55.59 -15.28 -19.13
CA HIS A 24 56.87 -15.83 -18.69
C HIS A 24 57.67 -14.77 -17.89
N ASP A 25 58.31 -15.22 -16.81
CA ASP A 25 59.14 -14.41 -15.91
C ASP A 25 58.45 -13.16 -15.31
N LEU A 26 57.16 -13.27 -14.98
CA LEU A 26 56.48 -12.22 -14.21
C LEU A 26 56.93 -12.31 -12.74
N GLN A 27 57.97 -11.57 -12.36
CA GLN A 27 58.55 -11.54 -11.00
C GLN A 27 57.69 -10.77 -9.97
N ALA A 28 56.36 -10.79 -10.13
CA ALA A 28 55.39 -10.04 -9.30
C ALA A 28 54.01 -10.73 -9.29
N ILE A 29 53.18 -10.43 -8.28
CA ILE A 29 51.83 -11.01 -8.19
C ILE A 29 50.89 -10.18 -9.08
N ALA A 30 50.33 -10.81 -10.12
CA ALA A 30 49.33 -10.19 -10.96
C ALA A 30 48.02 -10.00 -10.20
N LEU A 31 47.58 -8.76 -10.05
CA LEU A 31 46.27 -8.39 -9.48
C LEU A 31 45.18 -8.43 -10.56
N TRP A 32 45.52 -8.06 -11.80
CA TRP A 32 44.57 -8.00 -12.90
C TRP A 32 45.24 -8.36 -14.22
N ILE A 33 44.54 -9.16 -15.04
CA ILE A 33 44.98 -9.53 -16.39
C ILE A 33 43.84 -9.24 -17.36
N ASN A 34 44.08 -8.42 -18.37
CA ASN A 34 43.14 -8.13 -19.43
C ASN A 34 43.73 -8.58 -20.77
N ILE A 35 42.97 -9.40 -21.51
CA ILE A 35 43.38 -9.96 -22.80
C ILE A 35 42.38 -9.51 -23.86
N TYR A 36 42.85 -8.77 -24.85
CA TYR A 36 42.03 -8.24 -25.94
C TYR A 36 42.48 -8.81 -27.28
N TYR A 37 41.58 -9.49 -27.99
CA TYR A 37 41.83 -10.04 -29.32
C TYR A 37 41.43 -9.05 -30.41
N TYR A 38 42.25 -8.93 -31.46
CA TYR A 38 41.98 -8.08 -32.62
C TYR A 38 42.49 -8.74 -33.91
N ASP A 39 42.13 -8.18 -35.07
CA ASP A 39 42.44 -8.75 -36.39
C ASP A 39 41.94 -10.20 -36.55
N ASN A 40 40.62 -10.41 -36.38
CA ASN A 40 39.97 -11.72 -36.46
C ASN A 40 40.66 -12.81 -35.60
N TYR A 41 40.98 -12.48 -34.35
CA TYR A 41 41.66 -13.36 -33.39
C TYR A 41 43.09 -13.79 -33.77
N LYS A 42 43.70 -13.19 -34.81
CA LYS A 42 45.10 -13.47 -35.19
C LYS A 42 46.10 -12.81 -34.27
N ARG A 43 45.72 -11.72 -33.60
CA ARG A 43 46.58 -11.00 -32.66
C ARG A 43 45.85 -10.74 -31.35
N ARG A 44 46.61 -10.65 -30.26
CA ARG A 44 46.08 -10.25 -28.95
C ARG A 44 47.01 -9.29 -28.24
N VAL A 45 46.42 -8.40 -27.45
CA VAL A 45 47.13 -7.56 -26.48
C VAL A 45 46.81 -8.11 -25.10
N THR A 46 47.84 -8.37 -24.31
CA THR A 46 47.72 -8.81 -22.93
C THR A 46 48.32 -7.72 -22.04
N ALA A 47 47.52 -7.18 -21.12
CA ALA A 47 47.94 -6.19 -20.14
C ALA A 47 47.76 -6.76 -18.72
N VAL A 48 48.80 -6.61 -17.89
CA VAL A 48 48.88 -7.18 -16.55
C VAL A 48 49.24 -6.08 -15.57
N GLY A 49 48.42 -5.88 -14.54
CA GLY A 49 48.72 -5.02 -13.39
C GLY A 49 49.12 -5.86 -12.19
N CYS A 50 50.19 -5.48 -11.49
CA CYS A 50 50.72 -6.21 -10.35
C CYS A 50 50.63 -5.42 -9.02
N ASP A 51 50.75 -6.16 -7.92
CA ASP A 51 50.74 -5.66 -6.55
C ASP A 51 51.90 -4.70 -6.24
N CYS A 52 53.08 -4.95 -6.79
CA CYS A 52 54.26 -4.12 -6.60
C CYS A 52 54.30 -2.88 -7.50
N GLY A 53 53.19 -2.56 -8.17
CA GLY A 53 53.08 -1.44 -9.11
C GLY A 53 53.67 -1.71 -10.50
N LEU A 54 54.10 -2.93 -10.78
CA LEU A 54 54.55 -3.35 -12.11
C LEU A 54 53.35 -3.47 -13.05
N VAL A 55 53.46 -2.89 -14.24
CA VAL A 55 52.49 -3.12 -15.34
C VAL A 55 53.24 -3.67 -16.55
N LYS A 56 52.78 -4.82 -17.04
CA LYS A 56 53.34 -5.47 -18.24
C LYS A 56 52.30 -5.47 -19.34
N VAL A 57 52.61 -4.90 -20.50
CA VAL A 57 51.75 -4.93 -21.68
C VAL A 57 52.52 -5.61 -22.81
N ALA A 58 51.92 -6.58 -23.46
CA ALA A 58 52.52 -7.31 -24.57
C ALA A 58 51.54 -7.49 -25.73
N VAL A 59 52.05 -7.39 -26.95
CA VAL A 59 51.32 -7.71 -28.19
C VAL A 59 51.84 -9.04 -28.71
N ILE A 60 50.94 -9.97 -28.99
CA ILE A 60 51.26 -11.34 -29.34
C ILE A 60 50.59 -11.70 -30.66
N ASN A 61 51.34 -12.36 -31.54
CA ASN A 61 50.77 -13.03 -32.71
C ASN A 61 50.27 -14.42 -32.27
N VAL A 62 48.96 -14.65 -32.38
CA VAL A 62 48.29 -15.86 -31.88
C VAL A 62 48.62 -17.07 -32.76
N MET A 63 48.93 -16.87 -34.04
CA MET A 63 49.25 -17.96 -34.97
C MET A 63 50.62 -18.58 -34.67
N ASP A 64 51.60 -17.75 -34.34
CA ASP A 64 52.99 -18.17 -34.10
C ASP A 64 53.35 -18.24 -32.61
N LEU A 65 52.44 -17.80 -31.73
CA LEU A 65 52.64 -17.65 -30.28
C LEU A 65 53.96 -16.94 -29.94
N GLN A 66 54.27 -15.88 -30.68
CA GLN A 66 55.44 -15.03 -30.44
C GLN A 66 55.04 -13.64 -29.97
N VAL A 67 55.75 -13.14 -28.96
CA VAL A 67 55.59 -11.77 -28.47
C VAL A 67 56.19 -10.82 -29.51
N SER A 68 55.33 -10.04 -30.16
CA SER A 68 55.73 -9.06 -31.18
C SER A 68 56.32 -7.80 -30.55
N GLN A 69 55.71 -7.31 -29.46
CA GLN A 69 56.14 -6.13 -28.72
C GLN A 69 55.85 -6.31 -27.24
N ASN A 70 56.71 -5.76 -26.37
CA ASN A 70 56.51 -5.75 -24.92
C ASN A 70 56.86 -4.38 -24.32
N TRP A 71 56.13 -4.00 -23.28
CA TRP A 71 56.37 -2.80 -22.49
C TRP A 71 56.27 -3.13 -21.01
N LEU A 72 57.14 -2.51 -20.22
CA LEU A 72 57.21 -2.65 -18.79
C LEU A 72 57.18 -1.26 -18.16
N LEU A 73 56.18 -1.01 -17.32
CA LEU A 73 56.00 0.24 -16.58
C LEU A 73 56.06 -0.06 -15.08
N ARG A 74 56.54 0.90 -14.29
CA ARG A 74 56.64 0.77 -12.85
C ARG A 74 56.01 1.98 -12.18
N TYR A 75 55.01 1.72 -11.35
CA TYR A 75 54.33 2.69 -10.49
C TYR A 75 54.76 2.48 -9.03
N ASP A 76 54.72 3.54 -8.24
CA ASP A 76 55.08 3.50 -6.82
C ASP A 76 54.04 2.77 -5.96
N LYS A 77 52.81 2.63 -6.48
CA LYS A 77 51.67 2.02 -5.80
C LYS A 77 51.11 0.82 -6.59
N PRO A 78 50.37 -0.10 -5.94
CA PRO A 78 49.73 -1.23 -6.62
C PRO A 78 48.81 -0.78 -7.76
N VAL A 79 48.73 -1.61 -8.81
CA VAL A 79 47.85 -1.38 -9.96
C VAL A 79 46.74 -2.43 -9.97
N PRO A 80 45.58 -2.14 -9.35
CA PRO A 80 44.48 -3.09 -9.21
C PRO A 80 43.67 -3.32 -10.50
N SER A 81 43.70 -2.41 -11.47
CA SER A 81 42.90 -2.52 -12.69
C SER A 81 43.66 -2.01 -13.91
N VAL A 82 43.69 -2.83 -14.96
CA VAL A 82 44.23 -2.49 -16.28
C VAL A 82 43.26 -2.99 -17.35
N ILE A 83 42.79 -2.12 -18.24
CA ILE A 83 41.78 -2.48 -19.24
C ILE A 83 42.22 -1.98 -20.62
N VAL A 84 42.22 -2.89 -21.59
CA VAL A 84 42.44 -2.58 -23.01
C VAL A 84 41.08 -2.39 -23.69
N PHE A 85 40.93 -1.32 -24.46
CA PHE A 85 39.67 -0.99 -25.15
C PHE A 85 39.93 -0.31 -26.49
N PRO A 86 39.05 -0.46 -27.50
CA PRO A 86 39.22 0.21 -28.78
C PRO A 86 38.92 1.72 -28.67
N HIS A 87 39.59 2.52 -29.50
CA HIS A 87 39.35 3.97 -29.56
C HIS A 87 37.95 4.30 -30.09
N ARG A 88 37.40 3.44 -30.96
CA ARG A 88 36.01 3.51 -31.41
C ARG A 88 35.35 2.15 -31.44
N ASN A 89 34.08 2.09 -31.03
CA ASN A 89 33.26 0.89 -31.18
C ASN A 89 32.64 0.89 -32.58
N VAL A 90 33.16 0.04 -33.47
CA VAL A 90 32.57 -0.16 -34.80
C VAL A 90 31.66 -1.38 -34.74
N PHE A 91 30.35 -1.15 -34.69
CA PHE A 91 29.38 -2.24 -34.83
C PHE A 91 29.26 -2.63 -36.30
N GLY A 92 29.73 -3.83 -36.64
CA GLY A 92 29.39 -4.46 -37.91
C GLY A 92 27.90 -4.79 -37.92
N LYS A 93 27.16 -4.33 -38.94
CA LYS A 93 25.76 -4.74 -39.10
C LYS A 93 25.70 -6.27 -39.17
N PRO A 94 24.78 -6.93 -38.44
CA PRO A 94 24.67 -8.38 -38.50
C PRO A 94 24.31 -8.81 -39.92
N ALA A 95 24.83 -9.97 -40.36
CA ALA A 95 24.81 -10.42 -41.74
C ALA A 95 23.41 -10.45 -42.39
N PHE A 96 22.33 -10.52 -41.59
CA PHE A 96 20.95 -10.50 -42.08
C PHE A 96 20.41 -9.12 -42.49
N ILE A 97 21.11 -8.03 -42.18
CA ILE A 97 20.69 -6.64 -42.54
C ILE A 97 21.30 -6.17 -43.87
N SER A 98 22.21 -6.95 -44.48
CA SER A 98 22.90 -6.58 -45.72
C SER A 98 22.56 -7.54 -46.86
N ALA A 99 21.34 -7.45 -47.39
CA ALA A 99 21.15 -7.67 -48.82
C ALA A 99 21.42 -6.32 -49.50
N GLU A 100 22.42 -6.29 -50.39
CA GLU A 100 22.77 -5.14 -51.24
C GLU A 100 23.56 -4.00 -50.57
N ALA A 101 24.83 -4.24 -50.28
CA ALA A 101 25.88 -3.22 -50.38
C ALA A 101 27.28 -3.87 -50.45
N GLU A 102 27.66 -4.34 -51.63
CA GLU A 102 29.08 -4.29 -52.00
C GLU A 102 29.47 -2.81 -52.11
N LYS A 103 30.08 -2.26 -51.05
CA LYS A 103 31.17 -1.27 -51.07
C LYS A 103 31.40 -0.69 -49.67
N CYS A 104 32.70 -0.53 -49.37
CA CYS A 104 33.29 0.15 -48.21
C CYS A 104 33.52 -0.70 -46.95
N ILE A 105 34.33 -1.75 -47.07
CA ILE A 105 35.30 -2.07 -46.01
C ILE A 105 36.45 -1.08 -46.21
N PRO A 106 36.74 -0.15 -45.27
CA PRO A 106 37.95 0.65 -45.35
C PRO A 106 39.15 -0.30 -45.36
N LYS A 107 40.03 -0.15 -46.37
CA LYS A 107 41.31 -0.84 -46.44
C LYS A 107 42.19 -0.40 -45.26
N ASP A 108 42.80 -1.37 -44.58
CA ASP A 108 44.00 -1.26 -43.75
C ASP A 108 44.18 0.02 -42.92
N ASP A 109 43.30 0.25 -41.95
CA ASP A 109 43.68 1.02 -40.76
C ASP A 109 43.83 0.05 -39.59
N MET A 110 45.06 -0.08 -39.06
CA MET A 110 45.32 -0.83 -37.83
C MET A 110 44.35 -0.38 -36.73
N PRO A 111 43.74 -1.29 -35.94
CA PRO A 111 42.78 -0.90 -34.92
C PRO A 111 43.46 -0.04 -33.87
N LYS A 112 42.93 1.17 -33.63
CA LYS A 112 43.44 2.06 -32.59
C LYS A 112 42.99 1.51 -31.23
N LEU A 113 43.93 0.99 -30.44
CA LEU A 113 43.68 0.44 -29.12
C LEU A 113 44.23 1.39 -28.04
N ASN A 114 43.46 1.59 -26.99
CA ASN A 114 43.80 2.39 -25.83
C ASN A 114 43.90 1.48 -24.59
N ILE A 115 44.66 1.90 -23.58
CA ILE A 115 44.77 1.19 -22.29
C ILE A 115 44.51 2.17 -21.15
N VAL A 116 43.61 1.83 -20.23
CA VAL A 116 43.49 2.53 -18.94
C VAL A 116 44.26 1.75 -17.88
N ILE A 117 45.16 2.43 -17.19
CA ILE A 117 45.86 1.94 -16.00
C ILE A 117 45.31 2.71 -14.81
N SER A 118 44.60 2.01 -13.92
CA SER A 118 44.14 2.56 -12.65
C SER A 118 45.13 2.16 -11.56
N SER A 119 45.97 3.10 -11.15
CA SER A 119 46.77 2.98 -9.92
C SER A 119 45.96 3.54 -8.75
N THR A 120 46.29 3.13 -7.53
CA THR A 120 45.56 3.63 -6.34
C THR A 120 45.66 5.15 -6.15
N SER A 121 46.59 5.86 -6.82
CA SER A 121 46.61 7.32 -6.85
C SER A 121 45.93 7.91 -8.08
N ASN A 122 46.33 7.46 -9.27
CA ASN A 122 45.95 8.10 -10.53
C ASN A 122 45.43 7.07 -11.55
N ALA A 123 44.45 7.47 -12.35
CA ALA A 123 44.05 6.75 -13.54
C ALA A 123 44.66 7.40 -14.79
N VAL A 124 45.43 6.63 -15.54
CA VAL A 124 46.18 7.10 -16.73
C VAL A 124 45.72 6.32 -17.94
N VAL A 125 45.40 7.03 -19.02
CA VAL A 125 45.02 6.44 -20.31
C VAL A 125 46.16 6.57 -21.29
N PHE A 126 46.61 5.46 -21.87
CA PHE A 126 47.56 5.42 -22.97
C PHE A 126 46.80 5.33 -24.28
N GLU A 127 47.01 6.29 -25.17
CA GLU A 127 46.32 6.40 -26.45
C GLU A 127 47.07 5.68 -27.56
N ASN A 128 46.34 4.86 -28.34
CA ASN A 128 46.82 4.20 -29.56
C ASN A 128 48.16 3.46 -29.39
N ILE A 129 48.16 2.47 -28.51
CA ILE A 129 49.34 1.66 -28.14
C ILE A 129 50.00 0.93 -29.31
N LEU A 130 49.27 0.59 -30.38
CA LEU A 130 49.84 -0.14 -31.52
C LEU A 130 50.74 0.75 -32.40
N GLU A 131 50.51 2.06 -32.42
CA GLU A 131 51.29 3.02 -33.21
C GLU A 131 52.30 3.78 -32.35
N HIS A 132 51.90 4.23 -31.15
CA HIS A 132 52.71 5.10 -30.30
C HIS A 132 53.38 4.35 -29.12
N GLY A 133 53.02 3.08 -28.89
CA GLY A 133 53.39 2.36 -27.68
C GLY A 133 52.85 3.02 -26.40
N MET A 134 53.48 2.75 -25.27
CA MET A 134 53.13 3.36 -23.97
C MET A 134 53.78 4.74 -23.76
N LYS A 135 53.87 5.59 -24.79
CA LYS A 135 54.55 6.91 -24.71
C LYS A 135 53.60 8.11 -24.65
N ARG A 136 52.35 7.94 -25.05
CA ARG A 136 51.33 8.99 -25.11
C ARG A 136 50.29 8.74 -24.04
N ASP A 137 50.48 9.36 -22.88
CA ASP A 137 49.64 9.23 -21.70
C ASP A 137 48.79 10.47 -21.44
N VAL A 138 47.56 10.25 -20.97
CA VAL A 138 46.62 11.27 -20.53
C VAL A 138 46.19 10.92 -19.12
N ILE A 139 46.49 11.78 -18.16
CA ILE A 139 46.02 11.63 -16.78
C ILE A 139 44.56 12.11 -16.73
N LEU A 140 43.66 11.26 -16.21
CA LEU A 140 42.25 11.61 -16.12
C LEU A 140 42.01 12.66 -15.02
N SER A 141 41.43 13.79 -15.41
CA SER A 141 41.01 14.84 -14.48
C SER A 141 39.93 14.33 -13.53
N GLY A 142 40.16 14.42 -12.22
CA GLY A 142 39.28 13.88 -11.17
C GLY A 142 39.95 12.85 -10.25
N SER A 143 41.16 12.37 -10.59
CA SER A 143 41.92 11.45 -9.73
C SER A 143 42.54 12.12 -8.49
N GLU A 144 42.65 13.45 -8.46
CA GLU A 144 43.23 14.18 -7.33
C GLU A 144 42.28 14.28 -6.11
N SER A 145 40.98 14.03 -6.30
CA SER A 145 39.97 14.09 -5.24
C SER A 145 39.62 12.73 -4.62
N SER A 146 40.13 11.64 -5.18
CA SER A 146 39.80 10.26 -4.77
C SER A 146 40.95 9.67 -3.96
N ASP A 147 40.67 9.12 -2.76
CA ASP A 147 41.72 8.56 -1.91
C ASP A 147 42.32 7.24 -2.46
N CYS A 148 41.56 6.43 -3.21
CA CYS A 148 42.02 5.16 -3.81
C CYS A 148 41.21 4.69 -5.04
N ILE A 149 41.73 4.82 -6.26
CA ILE A 149 41.06 4.28 -7.48
C ILE A 149 41.31 2.77 -7.58
N LEU A 150 40.26 1.95 -7.41
CA LEU A 150 40.35 0.47 -7.43
C LEU A 150 39.91 -0.17 -8.75
N CYS A 151 38.92 0.41 -9.44
CA CYS A 151 38.41 -0.10 -10.71
C CYS A 151 37.92 1.03 -11.62
N CYS A 152 37.92 0.76 -12.92
CA CYS A 152 37.37 1.66 -13.94
C CYS A 152 36.40 0.87 -14.83
N CYS A 153 35.29 1.50 -15.23
CA CYS A 153 34.38 0.94 -16.22
C CYS A 153 34.52 1.74 -17.52
N ILE A 154 34.59 1.05 -18.65
CA ILE A 154 34.75 1.65 -19.97
C ILE A 154 33.60 1.19 -20.85
N ALA A 155 32.84 2.14 -21.40
CA ALA A 155 31.76 1.86 -22.32
C ALA A 155 31.52 3.06 -23.23
N ASP A 156 31.01 2.83 -24.43
CA ASP A 156 30.44 3.88 -25.29
C ASP A 156 29.02 4.12 -24.82
N ILE A 157 28.90 5.04 -23.88
CA ILE A 157 27.68 5.27 -23.13
C ILE A 157 26.75 6.24 -23.87
N ASN A 158 27.23 7.03 -24.83
CA ASN A 158 26.40 7.90 -25.66
C ASN A 158 26.13 7.33 -27.07
N MET A 159 26.68 6.14 -27.37
CA MET A 159 26.55 5.42 -28.66
C MET A 159 27.04 6.26 -29.86
N ASP A 160 27.94 7.21 -29.62
CA ASP A 160 28.55 8.03 -30.67
C ASP A 160 29.75 7.34 -31.34
N GLY A 161 30.05 6.12 -30.89
CA GLY A 161 31.20 5.35 -31.32
C GLY A 161 32.45 5.61 -30.48
N GLN A 162 32.44 6.47 -29.47
CA GLN A 162 33.57 6.76 -28.57
C GLN A 162 33.32 6.18 -27.18
N ASN A 163 34.37 5.65 -26.55
CA ASN A 163 34.27 5.08 -25.21
C ASN A 163 34.51 6.15 -24.13
N GLU A 164 33.58 6.30 -23.18
CA GLU A 164 33.78 7.06 -21.94
C GLU A 164 34.27 6.18 -20.78
N ILE A 165 35.00 6.79 -19.83
CA ILE A 165 35.62 6.11 -18.68
C ILE A 165 34.95 6.61 -17.40
N LEU A 166 34.34 5.70 -16.63
CA LEU A 166 33.65 5.99 -15.38
C LEU A 166 34.54 5.70 -14.16
N LEU A 167 34.61 6.67 -13.24
CA LEU A 167 35.36 6.61 -11.98
C LEU A 167 34.38 6.72 -10.77
N GLU A 168 34.66 5.96 -9.70
CA GLU A 168 34.17 5.88 -8.29
C GLU A 168 32.82 6.51 -7.81
N CYS A 169 32.32 7.61 -8.38
CA CYS A 169 31.21 8.43 -7.85
C CYS A 169 29.86 7.68 -7.77
N LEU A 170 29.51 6.96 -8.84
CA LEU A 170 28.29 6.16 -8.92
C LEU A 170 28.33 4.97 -7.96
N ALA A 171 29.52 4.42 -7.69
CA ALA A 171 29.68 3.31 -6.76
C ALA A 171 29.39 3.76 -5.32
N ASN A 172 29.86 4.94 -4.92
CA ASN A 172 29.56 5.53 -3.61
C ASN A 172 28.07 5.81 -3.43
N PHE A 173 27.41 6.38 -4.45
CA PHE A 173 25.96 6.63 -4.43
C PHE A 173 25.15 5.32 -4.29
N LEU A 174 25.41 4.32 -5.13
CA LEU A 174 24.68 3.04 -5.10
C LEU A 174 24.94 2.25 -3.82
N CYS A 175 26.17 2.26 -3.30
CA CYS A 175 26.48 1.68 -2.00
C CYS A 175 25.74 2.38 -0.86
N GLY A 176 25.66 3.71 -0.91
CA GLY A 176 24.91 4.51 0.05
C GLY A 176 23.42 4.18 0.04
N GLU A 177 22.78 4.20 -1.13
CA GLU A 177 21.36 3.85 -1.25
C GLU A 177 21.07 2.42 -0.81
N GLY A 178 21.84 1.43 -1.29
CA GLY A 178 21.60 0.02 -0.95
C GLY A 178 21.71 -0.25 0.55
N ARG A 179 22.67 0.37 1.23
CA ARG A 179 22.80 0.27 2.69
C ARG A 179 21.69 1.01 3.42
N LEU A 180 21.25 2.17 2.93
CA LEU A 180 20.14 2.92 3.52
C LEU A 180 18.84 2.11 3.46
N GLU A 181 18.45 1.64 2.28
CA GLU A 181 17.20 0.89 2.09
C GLU A 181 17.22 -0.43 2.87
N SER A 182 18.33 -1.18 2.83
CA SER A 182 18.46 -2.43 3.60
C SER A 182 18.34 -2.19 5.11
N PHE A 183 18.87 -1.08 5.61
CA PHE A 183 18.74 -0.70 7.03
C PHE A 183 17.29 -0.32 7.37
N LEU A 184 16.61 0.43 6.50
CA LEU A 184 15.22 0.86 6.73
C LEU A 184 14.20 -0.27 6.61
N GLU A 185 14.49 -1.30 5.81
CA GLU A 185 13.69 -2.54 5.76
C GLU A 185 13.76 -3.31 7.09
N GLN A 186 14.93 -3.37 7.72
CA GLN A 186 15.10 -4.05 9.01
C GLN A 186 14.65 -3.20 10.21
N THR A 187 14.84 -1.89 10.11
CA THR A 187 14.52 -0.92 11.16
C THR A 187 13.65 0.21 10.59
N PRO A 188 12.32 0.10 10.68
CA PRO A 188 11.44 1.13 10.13
C PRO A 188 11.67 2.47 10.85
N PRO A 189 11.54 3.60 10.13
CA PRO A 189 11.80 4.94 10.65
C PRO A 189 10.68 5.39 11.61
N ILE A 190 10.69 4.84 12.81
CA ILE A 190 9.80 5.13 13.92
C ILE A 190 10.61 5.81 15.03
N ASP A 191 10.00 6.69 15.83
CA ASP A 191 10.66 7.44 16.91
C ASP A 191 11.52 6.57 17.85
N ALA A 192 11.11 5.33 18.11
CA ALA A 192 11.85 4.37 18.94
C ALA A 192 13.19 3.93 18.34
N ASN A 193 13.36 4.00 17.02
CA ASN A 193 14.52 3.50 16.30
C ASN A 193 15.57 4.58 15.99
N ILE A 194 15.32 5.85 16.34
CA ILE A 194 16.22 6.99 16.05
C ILE A 194 17.64 6.76 16.59
N SER A 195 17.77 6.24 17.81
CA SER A 195 19.08 5.98 18.43
C SER A 195 19.87 4.90 17.69
N LYS A 196 19.19 3.86 17.18
CA LYS A 196 19.79 2.80 16.35
C LYS A 196 20.19 3.35 14.99
N ALA A 197 19.35 4.18 14.38
CA ALA A 197 19.63 4.83 13.09
C ALA A 197 20.87 5.74 13.17
N ARG A 198 21.03 6.52 14.24
CA ARG A 198 22.22 7.38 14.43
C ARG A 198 23.53 6.60 14.46
N ASN A 199 23.54 5.40 15.05
CA ASN A 199 24.74 4.57 15.13
C ASN A 199 24.96 3.72 13.87
N GLY A 200 23.89 3.22 13.25
CA GLY A 200 23.97 2.31 12.10
C GLY A 200 24.23 3.00 10.76
N LEU A 201 23.76 4.24 10.58
CA LEU A 201 23.80 4.95 9.30
C LEU A 201 24.98 5.91 9.15
N VAL A 202 25.98 5.86 10.04
CA VAL A 202 27.17 6.75 9.98
C VAL A 202 27.97 6.52 8.71
N GLU A 203 28.24 5.26 8.36
CA GLU A 203 28.98 4.91 7.15
C GLU A 203 28.19 5.29 5.90
N THR A 204 26.88 5.00 5.87
CA THR A 204 25.98 5.40 4.78
C THR A 204 25.99 6.91 4.55
N ARG A 205 25.97 7.70 5.63
CA ARG A 205 26.06 9.17 5.57
C ARG A 205 27.36 9.60 4.87
N LYS A 206 28.50 8.99 5.20
CA LYS A 206 29.80 9.32 4.55
C LYS A 206 29.75 9.10 3.04
N TYR A 207 29.27 7.94 2.59
CA TYR A 207 29.16 7.64 1.15
C TYR A 207 28.26 8.63 0.40
N LEU A 208 27.13 9.01 0.98
CA LEU A 208 26.19 9.94 0.35
C LEU A 208 26.69 11.39 0.35
N ILE A 209 27.42 11.83 1.39
CA ILE A 209 28.05 13.17 1.42
C ILE A 209 29.15 13.27 0.36
N LEU A 210 29.96 12.22 0.19
CA LEU A 210 30.98 12.18 -0.86
C LEU A 210 30.34 12.28 -2.25
N ALA A 211 29.22 11.58 -2.47
CA ALA A 211 28.46 11.67 -3.72
C ALA A 211 27.78 13.05 -3.95
N ALA A 212 27.46 13.79 -2.89
CA ALA A 212 26.81 15.10 -2.98
C ALA A 212 27.79 16.26 -3.22
N ASN A 213 29.05 16.15 -2.78
CA ASN A 213 30.02 17.25 -2.83
C ASN A 213 30.74 17.43 -4.19
N GLU A 214 30.49 16.56 -5.16
CA GLU A 214 31.17 16.60 -6.46
C GLU A 214 30.63 17.73 -7.37
N LYS A 215 31.53 18.61 -7.79
CA LYS A 215 31.21 19.82 -8.57
C LYS A 215 31.07 19.57 -10.08
N ASP A 216 31.41 18.37 -10.57
CA ASP A 216 31.43 18.06 -12.00
C ASP A 216 30.17 17.33 -12.49
N LYS A 217 29.20 18.10 -12.98
CA LYS A 217 28.28 17.79 -14.11
C LYS A 217 27.55 16.42 -14.13
N GLN A 218 27.34 15.75 -13.00
CA GLN A 218 26.26 14.78 -12.80
C GLN A 218 25.13 15.37 -11.95
N ALA A 219 24.58 16.52 -12.38
CA ALA A 219 23.56 17.25 -11.64
C ALA A 219 22.44 16.36 -11.07
N LEU A 220 22.01 15.31 -11.80
CA LEU A 220 20.94 14.43 -11.35
C LEU A 220 21.34 13.48 -10.22
N VAL A 221 22.57 12.92 -10.22
CA VAL A 221 23.02 12.00 -9.15
C VAL A 221 23.29 12.78 -7.87
N VAL A 222 23.83 13.99 -7.99
CA VAL A 222 24.01 14.91 -6.87
C VAL A 222 22.66 15.29 -6.25
N LEU A 223 21.66 15.63 -7.07
CA LEU A 223 20.30 15.92 -6.60
C LEU A 223 19.68 14.71 -5.91
N ASP A 224 19.75 13.52 -6.52
CA ASP A 224 19.21 12.28 -5.94
C ASP A 224 19.99 11.90 -4.63
N ALA A 225 21.28 12.22 -4.53
CA ALA A 225 22.06 12.05 -3.30
C ALA A 225 21.58 12.98 -2.17
N HIS A 226 21.27 14.24 -2.47
CA HIS A 226 20.64 15.16 -1.51
C HIS A 226 19.26 14.66 -1.05
N LEU A 227 18.45 14.08 -1.94
CA LEU A 227 17.17 13.46 -1.58
C LEU A 227 17.34 12.29 -0.61
N LEU A 228 18.31 11.38 -0.87
CA LEU A 228 18.62 10.27 0.03
C LEU A 228 19.23 10.74 1.36
N LEU A 229 20.04 11.81 1.34
CA LEU A 229 20.54 12.45 2.55
C LEU A 229 19.40 13.03 3.39
N GLY A 230 18.39 13.64 2.76
CA GLY A 230 17.18 14.08 3.45
C GLY A 230 16.47 12.94 4.17
N LYS A 231 16.27 11.80 3.48
CA LYS A 231 15.66 10.58 4.04
C LYS A 231 16.50 9.99 5.20
N LEU A 232 17.82 9.96 5.06
CA LEU A 232 18.75 9.51 6.10
C LEU A 232 18.70 10.42 7.33
N HIS A 233 18.70 11.74 7.15
CA HIS A 233 18.62 12.70 8.25
C HIS A 233 17.27 12.63 8.97
N TYR A 234 16.18 12.41 8.24
CA TYR A 234 14.87 12.12 8.82
C TYR A 234 14.92 10.88 9.73
N ALA A 235 15.49 9.76 9.24
CA ALA A 235 15.64 8.54 10.05
C ALA A 235 16.53 8.74 11.29
N MET A 236 17.50 9.66 11.23
CA MET A 236 18.35 10.05 12.37
C MET A 236 17.69 11.07 13.32
N GLY A 237 16.49 11.56 13.02
CA GLY A 237 15.79 12.60 13.78
C GLY A 237 16.42 13.99 13.67
N MET A 238 17.17 14.27 12.59
CA MET A 238 17.80 15.55 12.29
C MET A 238 16.93 16.29 11.26
N TYR A 239 15.79 16.82 11.71
CA TYR A 239 14.75 17.33 10.80
C TYR A 239 15.15 18.63 10.06
N GLU A 240 15.93 19.51 10.69
CA GLU A 240 16.40 20.76 10.08
C GLU A 240 17.38 20.50 8.92
N ASP A 241 18.36 19.61 9.13
CA ASP A 241 19.32 19.19 8.10
C ASP A 241 18.61 18.48 6.93
N ALA A 242 17.58 17.69 7.23
CA ALA A 242 16.77 17.04 6.19
C ALA A 242 16.08 18.09 5.30
N LEU A 243 15.49 19.13 5.88
CA LEU A 243 14.86 20.22 5.12
C LEU A 243 15.88 21.02 4.30
N HIS A 244 17.08 21.24 4.83
CA HIS A 244 18.16 21.91 4.12
C HIS A 244 18.55 21.13 2.84
N HIS A 245 18.76 19.83 2.95
CA HIS A 245 19.07 19.00 1.78
C HIS A 245 17.91 18.91 0.77
N TYR A 246 16.65 18.96 1.21
CA TYR A 246 15.52 19.06 0.27
C TYR A 246 15.45 20.40 -0.48
N GLN A 247 15.94 21.48 0.13
CA GLN A 247 16.08 22.77 -0.55
C GLN A 247 17.24 22.75 -1.56
N GLU A 248 18.38 22.16 -1.19
CA GLU A 248 19.53 21.96 -2.09
C GLU A 248 19.19 21.06 -3.28
N ALA A 249 18.30 20.07 -3.07
CA ALA A 249 17.80 19.19 -4.13
C ALA A 249 16.77 19.86 -5.06
N GLU A 250 16.42 21.13 -4.85
CA GLU A 250 15.40 21.88 -5.60
C GLU A 250 14.12 21.05 -5.86
N LEU A 251 13.61 20.38 -4.82
CA LEU A 251 12.55 19.38 -4.96
C LEU A 251 11.33 19.87 -5.77
N ASP A 252 10.97 21.14 -5.62
CA ASP A 252 9.84 21.77 -6.30
C ASP A 252 10.02 21.93 -7.82
N THR A 253 11.25 21.97 -8.35
CA THR A 253 11.52 22.09 -9.81
C THR A 253 11.55 20.74 -10.53
N LEU A 254 11.64 19.63 -9.79
CA LEU A 254 11.73 18.27 -10.33
C LEU A 254 10.40 17.76 -10.92
N THR A 255 9.27 18.36 -10.54
CA THR A 255 7.93 17.95 -10.98
C THR A 255 7.46 18.64 -12.26
N GLU A 256 8.07 19.76 -12.66
CA GLU A 256 7.62 20.58 -13.80
C GLU A 256 8.43 20.38 -15.09
N LYS A 257 9.61 19.75 -15.03
CA LYS A 257 10.49 19.58 -16.19
C LYS A 257 10.41 18.16 -16.78
N GLN A 258 10.19 18.07 -18.10
CA GLN A 258 10.56 16.87 -18.85
C GLN A 258 12.07 16.66 -18.70
N LEU A 259 12.45 15.47 -18.23
CA LEU A 259 13.84 15.17 -17.99
C LEU A 259 14.57 14.86 -19.30
N PRO A 260 15.81 15.35 -19.45
CA PRO A 260 16.63 15.05 -20.62
C PRO A 260 16.93 13.55 -20.72
N CYS A 261 17.27 13.09 -21.93
CA CYS A 261 17.50 11.69 -22.33
C CYS A 261 18.46 10.89 -21.42
N ARG A 262 19.26 11.57 -20.60
CA ARG A 262 20.15 11.01 -19.57
C ARG A 262 19.43 10.21 -18.48
N SER A 263 18.16 10.50 -18.21
CA SER A 263 17.34 9.75 -17.23
C SER A 263 16.93 8.35 -17.73
N LEU A 264 16.77 8.17 -19.06
CA LEU A 264 16.60 6.87 -19.72
C LEU A 264 17.87 6.01 -19.66
N ARG A 265 19.04 6.65 -19.49
CA ARG A 265 20.34 5.99 -19.44
C ARG A 265 20.64 5.36 -18.08
N ILE A 266 20.24 6.00 -16.98
CA ILE A 266 20.29 5.40 -15.62
C ILE A 266 19.38 4.15 -15.56
N ILE A 267 18.27 4.15 -16.30
CA ILE A 267 17.39 2.98 -16.45
C ILE A 267 18.15 1.85 -17.17
N ALA A 268 18.79 2.12 -18.30
CA ALA A 268 19.61 1.14 -19.03
C ALA A 268 20.78 0.60 -18.19
N GLU A 269 21.46 1.44 -17.42
CA GLU A 269 22.57 1.04 -16.52
C GLU A 269 22.07 0.15 -15.36
N SER A 270 20.88 0.43 -14.81
CA SER A 270 20.27 -0.42 -13.78
C SER A 270 19.78 -1.77 -14.32
N TYR A 271 19.36 -1.82 -15.59
CA TYR A 271 19.01 -3.06 -16.26
C TYR A 271 20.25 -3.86 -16.68
N ALA A 272 21.35 -3.22 -17.08
CA ALA A 272 22.61 -3.89 -17.43
C ALA A 272 23.25 -4.67 -16.26
N ILE A 273 23.07 -4.22 -15.01
CA ILE A 273 23.52 -4.96 -13.81
C ILE A 273 22.61 -6.18 -13.52
N LYS A 274 21.38 -6.21 -14.07
CA LYS A 274 20.40 -7.28 -13.90
C LYS A 274 20.21 -8.16 -15.15
N GLU A 275 20.75 -7.75 -16.30
CA GLU A 275 20.61 -8.46 -17.58
C GLU A 275 21.68 -9.54 -17.74
N LYS A 276 21.39 -10.69 -17.14
CA LYS A 276 21.55 -11.95 -17.89
C LYS A 276 20.23 -12.43 -18.50
N GLU A 277 19.13 -11.70 -18.37
CA GLU A 277 17.86 -12.08 -19.00
C GLU A 277 17.09 -10.89 -19.60
N ARG A 278 17.08 -10.87 -20.93
CA ARG A 278 16.06 -10.38 -21.88
C ARG A 278 16.07 -8.91 -22.35
N SER A 279 16.54 -8.82 -23.60
CA SER A 279 16.10 -7.92 -24.67
C SER A 279 14.57 -7.80 -24.83
N LEU A 280 14.04 -6.58 -25.00
CA LEU A 280 13.13 -6.16 -26.09
C LEU A 280 12.55 -4.73 -25.91
N THR A 281 12.62 -3.97 -27.02
CA THR A 281 11.78 -2.84 -27.48
C THR A 281 11.71 -1.53 -26.67
N LEU A 282 12.34 -0.50 -27.24
CA LEU A 282 12.23 0.93 -26.91
C LEU A 282 10.83 1.49 -27.22
N ASP A 283 10.12 1.95 -26.19
CA ASP A 283 9.20 3.10 -26.24
C ASP A 283 9.80 4.20 -25.33
N THR A 284 10.71 5.02 -25.88
CA THR A 284 11.66 5.82 -25.08
C THR A 284 11.24 7.21 -24.64
N ASP A 285 10.01 7.70 -24.89
CA ASP A 285 9.80 9.14 -24.75
C ASP A 285 9.06 9.65 -23.50
N LYS A 286 8.65 8.81 -22.54
CA LYS A 286 7.72 9.31 -21.49
C LYS A 286 7.86 8.84 -20.03
N HIS A 287 8.81 7.97 -19.69
CA HIS A 287 8.76 7.35 -18.35
C HIS A 287 10.05 7.55 -17.53
N LEU A 288 9.89 8.22 -16.38
CA LEU A 288 10.86 8.21 -15.29
C LEU A 288 11.00 6.79 -14.73
N SER A 289 12.22 6.39 -14.34
CA SER A 289 12.45 5.10 -13.68
C SER A 289 11.54 4.94 -12.45
N CYS A 290 10.89 3.79 -12.27
CA CYS A 290 10.10 3.49 -11.08
C CYS A 290 10.89 3.76 -9.78
N ARG A 291 12.20 3.49 -9.78
CA ARG A 291 13.11 3.78 -8.66
C ARG A 291 13.13 5.27 -8.31
N ARG A 292 13.19 6.14 -9.31
CA ARG A 292 13.29 7.59 -9.11
C ARG A 292 11.95 8.21 -8.73
N LEU A 293 10.84 7.72 -9.30
CA LEU A 293 9.49 8.08 -8.84
C LEU A 293 9.31 7.79 -7.34
N ARG A 294 9.79 6.62 -6.88
CA ARG A 294 9.77 6.25 -5.47
C ARG A 294 10.58 7.22 -4.60
N ILE A 295 11.83 7.51 -4.97
CA ILE A 295 12.70 8.43 -4.21
C ILE A 295 12.07 9.82 -4.10
N ILE A 296 11.52 10.36 -5.19
CA ILE A 296 10.89 11.69 -5.17
C ILE A 296 9.62 11.67 -4.30
N ALA A 297 8.77 10.65 -4.44
CA ALA A 297 7.57 10.51 -3.62
C ALA A 297 7.89 10.42 -2.12
N GLU A 298 8.88 9.62 -1.74
CA GLU A 298 9.36 9.49 -0.36
C GLU A 298 9.99 10.79 0.16
N SER A 299 10.68 11.54 -0.69
CA SER A 299 11.28 12.83 -0.33
C SER A 299 10.21 13.87 0.00
N TYR A 300 9.13 13.95 -0.79
CA TYR A 300 7.99 14.82 -0.46
C TYR A 300 7.27 14.37 0.83
N ALA A 301 7.10 13.07 1.04
CA ALA A 301 6.49 12.52 2.26
C ALA A 301 7.31 12.89 3.51
N THR A 302 8.62 12.64 3.47
CA THR A 302 9.54 12.93 4.57
C THR A 302 9.72 14.44 4.79
N ARG A 303 9.70 15.27 3.74
CA ARG A 303 9.63 16.74 3.88
C ARG A 303 8.36 17.15 4.64
N GLY A 304 7.20 16.60 4.29
CA GLY A 304 5.94 16.83 5.02
C GLY A 304 6.03 16.43 6.50
N LEU A 305 6.60 15.26 6.78
CA LEU A 305 6.81 14.75 8.14
C LEU A 305 7.80 15.61 8.95
N CYS A 306 8.88 16.09 8.33
CA CYS A 306 9.82 17.03 8.96
C CYS A 306 9.13 18.34 9.32
N LEU A 307 8.32 18.89 8.40
CA LEU A 307 7.57 20.11 8.64
C LEU A 307 6.57 19.94 9.79
N GLU A 308 5.87 18.82 9.90
CA GLU A 308 4.96 18.56 11.04
C GLU A 308 5.68 18.56 12.40
N ARG A 309 6.94 18.11 12.46
CA ARG A 309 7.75 18.08 13.68
C ARG A 309 8.32 19.46 14.04
N LEU A 310 8.42 20.37 13.08
CA LEU A 310 8.99 21.71 13.23
C LEU A 310 7.92 22.80 13.02
N PRO A 311 7.13 23.13 14.07
CA PRO A 311 6.15 24.21 13.96
C PRO A 311 6.83 25.58 13.79
N PRO A 312 6.20 26.53 13.08
CA PRO A 312 6.79 27.85 12.87
C PRO A 312 6.90 28.63 14.19
N ASN A 313 8.04 29.31 14.39
CA ASN A 313 8.28 30.16 15.57
C ASN A 313 7.31 31.37 15.67
N SER A 314 6.56 31.67 14.60
CA SER A 314 5.62 32.79 14.57
C SER A 314 4.21 32.38 14.97
N LYS A 315 3.61 33.12 15.89
CA LYS A 315 2.22 32.90 16.35
C LYS A 315 1.15 33.52 15.44
N SER A 316 1.52 34.09 14.29
CA SER A 316 0.53 34.72 13.39
C SER A 316 -0.35 33.64 12.74
N LYS A 317 -1.67 33.81 12.80
CA LYS A 317 -2.64 32.88 12.16
C LYS A 317 -2.36 32.64 10.68
N TYR A 318 -1.92 33.69 9.96
CA TYR A 318 -1.57 33.62 8.54
C TYR A 318 -0.39 32.66 8.27
N LYS A 319 0.73 32.82 8.99
CA LYS A 319 1.90 31.94 8.81
C LYS A 319 1.62 30.49 9.22
N ILE A 320 0.76 30.29 10.21
CA ILE A 320 0.32 28.94 10.61
C ILE A 320 -0.53 28.30 9.50
N ALA A 321 -1.44 29.06 8.88
CA ALA A 321 -2.24 28.59 7.75
C ALA A 321 -1.37 28.26 6.52
N GLU A 322 -0.41 29.13 6.19
CA GLU A 322 0.55 28.91 5.10
C GLU A 322 1.42 27.67 5.34
N TRP A 323 1.88 27.47 6.57
CA TRP A 323 2.63 26.26 6.97
C TRP A 323 1.78 24.99 6.82
N HIS A 324 0.51 25.01 7.26
CA HIS A 324 -0.41 23.89 7.05
C HIS A 324 -0.65 23.59 5.56
N GLU A 325 -0.81 24.63 4.73
CA GLU A 325 -0.97 24.48 3.29
C GLU A 325 0.27 23.85 2.63
N GLN A 326 1.47 24.27 3.05
CA GLN A 326 2.73 23.70 2.57
C GLN A 326 2.87 22.22 2.93
N ILE A 327 2.50 21.82 4.16
CA ILE A 327 2.50 20.41 4.59
C ILE A 327 1.54 19.59 3.73
N ILE A 328 0.31 20.08 3.56
CA ILE A 328 -0.71 19.40 2.77
C ILE A 328 -0.23 19.21 1.33
N LYS A 329 0.30 20.27 0.70
CA LYS A 329 0.84 20.21 -0.65
C LYS A 329 1.96 19.16 -0.80
N CYS A 330 2.83 19.03 0.20
CA CYS A 330 3.86 17.98 0.20
C CYS A 330 3.25 16.58 0.15
N TYR A 331 2.23 16.31 0.97
CA TYR A 331 1.56 15.01 0.97
C TYR A 331 0.71 14.78 -0.28
N GLU A 332 0.09 15.81 -0.85
CA GLU A 332 -0.67 15.68 -2.10
C GLU A 332 0.22 15.25 -3.26
N ILE A 333 1.35 15.93 -3.45
CA ILE A 333 2.32 15.62 -4.50
C ILE A 333 2.93 14.24 -4.25
N SER A 334 3.30 13.93 -3.00
CA SER A 334 3.81 12.62 -2.62
C SER A 334 2.80 11.50 -2.93
N GLY A 335 1.53 11.69 -2.59
CA GLY A 335 0.46 10.72 -2.84
C GLY A 335 0.23 10.50 -4.32
N ASP A 336 0.15 11.57 -5.12
CA ASP A 336 -0.07 11.47 -6.57
C ASP A 336 1.11 10.75 -7.26
N LEU A 337 2.35 11.07 -6.88
CA LEU A 337 3.55 10.38 -7.37
C LEU A 337 3.61 8.92 -6.92
N THR A 338 3.16 8.62 -5.70
CA THR A 338 3.08 7.24 -5.17
C THR A 338 2.12 6.41 -6.01
N LEU A 339 0.95 6.96 -6.36
CA LEU A 339 -0.03 6.25 -7.19
C LEU A 339 0.51 6.00 -8.60
N VAL A 340 1.22 6.98 -9.21
CA VAL A 340 1.90 6.79 -10.50
C VAL A 340 2.97 5.69 -10.41
N TYR A 341 3.79 5.73 -9.35
CA TYR A 341 4.82 4.73 -9.08
C TYR A 341 4.25 3.31 -9.01
N LEU A 342 3.18 3.11 -8.24
CA LEU A 342 2.55 1.80 -8.06
C LEU A 342 1.91 1.28 -9.35
N GLN A 343 1.27 2.16 -10.13
CA GLN A 343 0.69 1.80 -11.43
C GLN A 343 1.76 1.36 -12.44
N GLU A 344 2.89 2.07 -12.49
CA GLU A 344 3.98 1.70 -13.40
C GLU A 344 4.69 0.41 -12.94
N GLN A 345 4.80 0.19 -11.62
CA GLN A 345 5.34 -1.05 -11.07
C GLN A 345 4.50 -2.28 -11.44
N ASP A 346 3.17 -2.18 -11.36
CA ASP A 346 2.27 -3.26 -11.76
C ASP A 346 2.32 -3.52 -13.27
N LYS A 347 2.44 -2.46 -14.09
CA LYS A 347 2.59 -2.59 -15.55
C LYS A 347 3.87 -3.37 -15.92
N ILE A 348 4.98 -3.11 -15.24
CA ILE A 348 6.23 -3.85 -15.43
C ILE A 348 6.05 -5.32 -14.99
N ALA A 349 5.36 -5.58 -13.87
CA ALA A 349 5.10 -6.93 -13.40
C ALA A 349 4.21 -7.75 -14.36
N MET A 350 3.17 -7.14 -14.94
CA MET A 350 2.29 -7.78 -15.92
C MET A 350 3.02 -8.15 -17.22
N GLN A 351 3.95 -7.30 -17.68
CA GLN A 351 4.78 -7.60 -18.86
C GLN A 351 5.72 -8.81 -18.64
N GLN A 352 6.19 -9.02 -17.41
CA GLN A 352 7.05 -10.18 -17.08
C GLN A 352 6.29 -11.52 -17.11
N GLN A 353 4.99 -11.54 -16.80
CA GLN A 353 4.18 -12.77 -16.83
C GLN A 353 3.83 -13.24 -18.24
N ASN A 354 3.67 -12.32 -19.21
CA ASN A 354 3.36 -12.68 -20.60
C ASN A 354 4.56 -13.25 -21.38
N GLY A 355 5.77 -13.27 -20.80
CA GLY A 355 6.98 -13.82 -21.42
C GLY A 355 7.23 -15.32 -21.17
N ILE A 356 6.32 -16.04 -20.51
CA ILE A 356 6.49 -17.48 -20.16
C ILE A 356 5.36 -18.37 -20.72
N SER A 357 4.29 -17.82 -21.29
CA SER A 357 3.14 -18.58 -21.78
C SER A 357 3.17 -18.85 -23.29
N THR A 358 4.15 -19.63 -23.76
CA THR A 358 3.99 -20.43 -24.99
C THR A 358 4.61 -21.81 -24.79
N ILE A 359 3.83 -22.76 -24.24
CA ILE A 359 3.82 -24.19 -24.61
C ILE A 359 2.62 -24.87 -23.92
N SER A 360 1.82 -25.54 -24.76
CA SER A 360 0.78 -26.55 -24.48
C SER A 360 -0.54 -26.11 -23.84
N THR A 361 -1.51 -25.83 -24.71
CA THR A 361 -2.93 -26.14 -24.51
C THR A 361 -3.14 -27.65 -24.65
N ASN A 362 -3.69 -28.29 -23.60
CA ASN A 362 -4.83 -29.24 -23.68
C ASN A 362 -5.17 -29.82 -22.30
N ASN A 363 -6.49 -29.95 -22.07
CA ASN A 363 -7.21 -30.77 -21.09
C ASN A 363 -7.62 -30.22 -19.71
N THR A 364 -8.93 -29.90 -19.64
CA THR A 364 -9.95 -30.35 -18.67
C THR A 364 -9.70 -30.24 -17.16
N GLY A 365 -10.37 -29.24 -16.56
CA GLY A 365 -11.24 -29.34 -15.38
C GLY A 365 -10.82 -30.19 -14.19
N THR A 366 -10.31 -29.53 -13.16
CA THR A 366 -10.55 -29.88 -11.74
C THR A 366 -10.42 -28.64 -10.88
N TYR A 367 -11.35 -28.47 -9.95
CA TYR A 367 -11.34 -27.44 -8.91
C TYR A 367 -10.10 -27.59 -8.02
N SER A 368 -9.64 -26.45 -7.50
CA SER A 368 -8.54 -26.25 -6.54
C SER A 368 -7.10 -26.28 -7.11
N THR A 369 -6.53 -25.10 -7.28
CA THR A 369 -5.24 -24.71 -6.71
C THR A 369 -5.14 -23.19 -6.72
N GLN A 370 -4.80 -22.63 -5.56
CA GLN A 370 -4.49 -21.23 -5.36
C GLN A 370 -3.46 -20.76 -6.39
N SER A 371 -3.72 -19.61 -7.02
CA SER A 371 -2.70 -18.84 -7.72
C SER A 371 -1.50 -18.62 -6.79
N PRO A 372 -0.25 -18.78 -7.28
CA PRO A 372 0.91 -18.73 -6.41
C PRO A 372 0.99 -17.35 -5.76
N VAL A 373 1.18 -17.35 -4.44
CA VAL A 373 1.35 -16.20 -3.57
C VAL A 373 2.42 -15.28 -4.17
N CYS A 374 1.98 -14.21 -4.84
CA CYS A 374 2.81 -13.04 -5.05
C CYS A 374 2.97 -12.44 -3.65
N THR A 375 4.18 -12.49 -3.08
CA THR A 375 4.47 -11.79 -1.83
C THR A 375 3.99 -10.35 -1.97
N THR A 376 3.02 -9.97 -1.16
CA THR A 376 2.41 -8.64 -1.17
C THR A 376 3.52 -7.60 -1.06
N LYS A 377 3.81 -6.91 -2.16
CA LYS A 377 4.83 -5.86 -2.19
C LYS A 377 4.28 -4.69 -1.37
N HIS A 378 4.82 -4.48 -0.18
CA HIS A 378 4.41 -3.39 0.71
C HIS A 378 4.78 -2.03 0.11
N ILE A 379 3.84 -1.08 0.13
CA ILE A 379 4.02 0.33 -0.29
C ILE A 379 5.15 1.02 0.50
N GLY A 380 5.46 0.52 1.70
CA GLY A 380 6.40 1.13 2.64
C GLY A 380 5.69 2.12 3.57
N PRO A 381 6.07 2.19 4.86
CA PRO A 381 5.33 2.95 5.88
C PRO A 381 5.29 4.46 5.60
N ILE A 382 6.33 5.02 4.98
CA ILE A 382 6.42 6.44 4.64
C ILE A 382 5.38 6.81 3.58
N LEU A 383 5.29 6.03 2.51
CA LEU A 383 4.38 6.29 1.40
C LEU A 383 2.92 5.99 1.78
N GLU A 384 2.69 4.97 2.61
CA GLU A 384 1.37 4.70 3.18
C GLU A 384 0.89 5.86 4.06
N THR A 385 1.77 6.38 4.92
CA THR A 385 1.47 7.56 5.74
C THR A 385 1.13 8.76 4.86
N ALA A 386 1.89 9.01 3.79
CA ALA A 386 1.64 10.15 2.90
C ALA A 386 0.26 10.11 2.23
N LEU A 387 -0.18 8.92 1.76
CA LEU A 387 -1.49 8.75 1.14
C LEU A 387 -2.65 8.97 2.12
N GLN A 388 -2.50 8.62 3.39
CA GLN A 388 -3.55 8.79 4.42
C GLN A 388 -3.54 10.18 5.06
N ARG A 389 -2.38 10.86 5.13
CA ARG A 389 -2.22 12.07 5.95
C ARG A 389 -2.91 13.31 5.36
N ALA A 390 -2.89 13.50 4.05
CA ALA A 390 -3.46 14.69 3.41
C ALA A 390 -4.96 14.89 3.72
N PRO A 391 -5.85 13.89 3.55
CA PRO A 391 -7.27 14.06 3.91
C PRO A 391 -7.50 14.33 5.41
N ILE A 392 -6.70 13.73 6.29
CA ILE A 392 -6.80 13.94 7.74
C ILE A 392 -6.47 15.39 8.11
N LEU A 393 -5.42 15.97 7.51
CA LEU A 393 -5.04 17.37 7.75
C LEU A 393 -6.11 18.34 7.24
N TYR A 394 -6.76 18.04 6.11
CA TYR A 394 -7.89 18.84 5.64
C TYR A 394 -9.09 18.82 6.61
N ILE A 395 -9.38 17.67 7.21
CA ILE A 395 -10.42 17.57 8.24
C ILE A 395 -10.02 18.38 9.49
N GLN A 396 -8.77 18.29 9.93
CA GLN A 396 -8.27 19.03 11.10
C GLN A 396 -8.28 20.56 10.90
N THR A 397 -8.05 21.03 9.68
CA THR A 397 -8.13 22.46 9.31
C THR A 397 -9.57 22.94 9.10
N GLY A 398 -10.56 22.04 9.12
CA GLY A 398 -11.98 22.36 8.93
C GLY A 398 -12.42 22.45 7.47
N ASN A 399 -11.54 22.14 6.50
CA ASN A 399 -11.86 22.14 5.08
C ASN A 399 -12.30 20.73 4.61
N ILE A 400 -13.54 20.37 4.96
CA ILE A 400 -14.12 19.05 4.68
C ILE A 400 -14.24 18.79 3.16
N GLN A 401 -14.54 19.82 2.37
CA GLN A 401 -14.70 19.66 0.92
C GLN A 401 -13.38 19.30 0.22
N ALA A 402 -12.26 19.92 0.63
CA ALA A 402 -10.95 19.58 0.08
C ALA A 402 -10.53 18.15 0.47
N ALA A 403 -10.81 17.73 1.72
CA ALA A 403 -10.63 16.35 2.15
C ALA A 403 -11.38 15.34 1.26
N ILE A 404 -12.66 15.60 0.98
CA ILE A 404 -13.49 14.75 0.11
C ILE A 404 -12.93 14.69 -1.30
N ASN A 405 -12.55 15.84 -1.86
CA ASN A 405 -11.94 15.89 -3.19
C ASN A 405 -10.65 15.07 -3.24
N ARG A 406 -9.79 15.12 -2.21
CA ARG A 406 -8.59 14.28 -2.13
C ARG A 406 -8.89 12.79 -1.99
N TYR A 407 -9.86 12.40 -1.15
CA TYR A 407 -10.29 11.00 -1.09
C TYR A 407 -10.80 10.53 -2.46
N ARG A 408 -11.62 11.33 -3.15
CA ARG A 408 -12.13 11.03 -4.49
C ARG A 408 -11.00 10.94 -5.51
N GLU A 409 -10.01 11.82 -5.46
CA GLU A 409 -8.86 11.77 -6.35
C GLU A 409 -8.11 10.45 -6.20
N VAL A 410 -7.75 10.06 -4.98
CA VAL A 410 -7.07 8.78 -4.70
C VAL A 410 -7.94 7.59 -5.11
N LEU A 411 -9.23 7.58 -4.80
CA LEU A 411 -10.14 6.46 -5.13
C LEU A 411 -10.55 6.41 -6.61
N SER A 412 -10.45 7.52 -7.34
CA SER A 412 -10.66 7.57 -8.79
C SER A 412 -9.47 7.02 -9.57
N THR A 413 -8.30 6.89 -8.94
CA THR A 413 -7.12 6.29 -9.58
C THR A 413 -7.30 4.79 -9.79
N VAL A 414 -6.79 4.27 -10.90
CA VAL A 414 -6.83 2.85 -11.25
C VAL A 414 -6.12 2.03 -10.15
N GLU A 415 -6.83 1.04 -9.63
CA GLU A 415 -6.36 0.12 -8.59
C GLU A 415 -5.07 -0.60 -9.00
N SER A 416 -4.11 -0.58 -8.09
CA SER A 416 -2.87 -1.37 -8.15
C SER A 416 -2.87 -2.43 -7.03
N THR A 417 -2.15 -3.53 -7.21
CA THR A 417 -2.07 -4.66 -6.27
C THR A 417 -1.69 -4.23 -4.85
N ALA A 418 -0.76 -3.29 -4.73
CA ALA A 418 -0.30 -2.77 -3.45
C ALA A 418 -1.30 -1.80 -2.76
N THR A 419 -2.23 -1.20 -3.53
CA THR A 419 -3.19 -0.20 -3.01
C THR A 419 -4.48 -0.80 -2.45
N GLN A 420 -4.67 -2.12 -2.55
CA GLN A 420 -5.93 -2.79 -2.22
C GLN A 420 -6.33 -2.59 -0.76
N SER A 421 -5.46 -2.97 0.17
CA SER A 421 -5.71 -2.82 1.61
C SER A 421 -6.00 -1.37 2.01
N LEU A 422 -5.25 -0.42 1.44
CA LEU A 422 -5.42 1.00 1.69
C LEU A 422 -6.77 1.53 1.20
N ARG A 423 -7.22 1.11 0.01
CA ARG A 423 -8.50 1.53 -0.57
C ARG A 423 -9.69 1.11 0.28
N VAL A 424 -9.63 -0.04 0.96
CA VAL A 424 -10.69 -0.45 1.92
C VAL A 424 -10.85 0.61 3.01
N THR A 425 -9.74 1.02 3.61
CA THR A 425 -9.72 2.02 4.67
C THR A 425 -10.17 3.39 4.16
N LEU A 426 -9.66 3.82 3.00
CA LEU A 426 -10.01 5.13 2.42
C LEU A 426 -11.48 5.21 1.99
N THR A 427 -12.05 4.16 1.39
CA THR A 427 -13.47 4.11 1.03
C THR A 427 -14.37 4.20 2.25
N ARG A 428 -14.06 3.46 3.32
CA ARG A 428 -14.77 3.54 4.60
C ARG A 428 -14.67 4.94 5.22
N GLN A 429 -13.46 5.51 5.28
CA GLN A 429 -13.24 6.85 5.82
C GLN A 429 -14.01 7.92 5.03
N LEU A 430 -14.00 7.85 3.70
CA LEU A 430 -14.80 8.76 2.87
C LEU A 430 -16.30 8.61 3.16
N ALA A 431 -16.81 7.38 3.27
CA ALA A 431 -18.20 7.15 3.64
C ALA A 431 -18.56 7.75 5.01
N GLU A 432 -17.68 7.62 6.01
CA GLU A 432 -17.87 8.24 7.34
C GLU A 432 -17.88 9.78 7.26
N VAL A 433 -16.98 10.37 6.47
CA VAL A 433 -16.90 11.82 6.27
C VAL A 433 -18.15 12.33 5.55
N LEU A 434 -18.66 11.61 4.54
CA LEU A 434 -19.90 11.97 3.86
C LEU A 434 -21.11 11.88 4.80
N LEU A 435 -21.21 10.82 5.60
CA LEU A 435 -22.33 10.62 6.53
C LEU A 435 -22.39 11.63 7.67
N ARG A 436 -21.23 12.10 8.16
CA ARG A 436 -21.15 13.00 9.31
C ARG A 436 -20.96 14.48 8.92
N GLY A 437 -20.26 14.73 7.83
CA GLY A 437 -19.70 16.05 7.49
C GLY A 437 -20.46 16.83 6.43
N ILE A 438 -21.33 16.18 5.65
CA ILE A 438 -22.10 16.83 4.57
C ILE A 438 -23.60 16.59 4.76
N SER A 439 -24.39 17.62 4.46
CA SER A 439 -25.83 17.50 4.24
C SER A 439 -26.11 17.45 2.73
N GLY A 440 -27.16 16.74 2.31
CA GLY A 440 -27.48 16.56 0.88
C GLY A 440 -27.53 17.85 0.05
N ALA A 441 -27.82 19.00 0.66
CA ALA A 441 -27.81 20.30 -0.02
C ALA A 441 -26.40 20.84 -0.37
N ASN A 442 -25.37 20.44 0.40
CA ASN A 442 -23.97 20.85 0.21
C ASN A 442 -23.16 19.82 -0.59
N TYR A 443 -23.79 18.71 -0.98
CA TYR A 443 -23.17 17.65 -1.75
C TYR A 443 -22.80 18.13 -3.16
N LYS A 444 -21.57 17.83 -3.59
CA LYS A 444 -21.12 18.03 -4.97
C LYS A 444 -20.78 16.67 -5.58
N PRO A 445 -21.33 16.31 -6.75
CA PRO A 445 -21.00 15.05 -7.39
C PRO A 445 -19.50 14.98 -7.73
N PRO A 446 -18.89 13.79 -7.79
CA PRO A 446 -17.56 13.62 -8.34
C PRO A 446 -17.53 14.15 -9.78
N GLU A 447 -16.52 14.94 -10.14
CA GLU A 447 -16.41 15.54 -11.47
C GLU A 447 -16.37 14.45 -12.55
N GLY A 448 -17.52 14.20 -13.19
CA GLY A 448 -17.60 13.46 -14.43
C GLY A 448 -17.12 14.38 -15.54
N GLN A 449 -16.17 13.94 -16.37
CA GLN A 449 -15.91 14.59 -17.64
C GLN A 449 -17.17 14.50 -18.50
N GLY A 450 -18.02 15.54 -18.50
CA GLY A 450 -19.19 15.56 -19.37
C GLY A 450 -20.33 16.49 -18.97
N ASP A 451 -20.09 17.76 -18.65
CA ASP A 451 -21.14 18.79 -18.75
C ASP A 451 -20.83 19.75 -19.91
N THR A 452 -21.27 19.36 -21.11
CA THR A 452 -21.28 20.17 -22.34
C THR A 452 -22.46 21.16 -22.37
N THR A 453 -22.75 21.83 -21.26
CA THR A 453 -23.79 22.87 -21.20
C THR A 453 -23.37 24.17 -20.50
N ALA A 454 -22.08 24.37 -20.23
CA ALA A 454 -21.50 25.67 -19.88
C ALA A 454 -20.68 26.29 -21.04
N ALA A 455 -21.03 25.95 -22.28
CA ALA A 455 -20.34 26.40 -23.49
C ALA A 455 -20.83 27.77 -24.00
N VAL A 456 -21.07 28.75 -23.13
CA VAL A 456 -21.14 30.17 -23.53
C VAL A 456 -20.64 31.01 -22.37
N SER A 457 -19.60 31.81 -22.62
CA SER A 457 -19.03 32.82 -21.71
C SER A 457 -17.91 32.35 -20.76
N ARG A 458 -16.76 32.03 -21.36
CA ARG A 458 -15.44 32.56 -20.94
C ARG A 458 -14.39 32.28 -22.01
N ARG A 459 -14.40 33.09 -23.08
CA ARG A 459 -13.25 33.21 -24.00
C ARG A 459 -12.25 34.17 -23.38
N THR A 460 -11.39 33.67 -22.50
CA THR A 460 -10.10 34.29 -22.18
C THR A 460 -9.09 33.18 -21.94
N ASN A 461 -8.22 33.00 -22.93
CA ASN A 461 -6.91 32.32 -22.91
C ASN A 461 -6.69 31.25 -21.83
N HIS A 462 -6.94 29.99 -22.19
CA HIS A 462 -6.06 28.90 -21.75
C HIS A 462 -5.74 28.02 -22.94
N TYR A 463 -4.48 28.07 -23.37
CA TYR A 463 -3.84 26.95 -24.04
C TYR A 463 -4.10 25.71 -23.17
N SER A 464 -4.70 24.69 -23.76
CA SER A 464 -4.82 23.34 -23.20
C SER A 464 -3.45 22.87 -22.72
N SER A 465 -3.26 22.89 -21.39
CA SER A 465 -2.15 22.23 -20.72
C SER A 465 -2.21 20.76 -21.09
N SER A 466 -1.18 20.29 -21.79
CA SER A 466 -0.86 18.87 -21.89
C SER A 466 -0.96 18.24 -20.51
N ASP A 467 -1.77 17.18 -20.35
CA ASP A 467 -1.82 16.41 -19.10
C ASP A 467 -0.40 16.13 -18.61
N SER A 468 -0.06 16.70 -17.44
CA SER A 468 1.24 16.50 -16.82
C SER A 468 1.49 14.99 -16.68
N PRO A 469 2.63 14.45 -17.15
CA PRO A 469 2.92 13.01 -17.13
C PRO A 469 2.99 12.40 -15.72
N TRP A 470 2.93 13.25 -14.70
CA TRP A 470 3.03 12.94 -13.27
C TRP A 470 1.67 12.80 -12.58
N LYS A 471 0.57 12.75 -13.33
CA LYS A 471 -0.75 12.49 -12.76
C LYS A 471 -1.11 11.00 -12.86
N PRO A 472 -1.67 10.41 -11.79
CA PRO A 472 -2.07 9.01 -11.82
C PRO A 472 -3.21 8.79 -12.81
N LYS A 473 -3.21 7.62 -13.45
CA LYS A 473 -4.28 7.23 -14.36
C LYS A 473 -5.55 7.01 -13.56
N LYS A 474 -6.64 7.65 -13.99
CA LYS A 474 -7.96 7.54 -13.38
C LYS A 474 -8.84 6.56 -14.17
N TYR A 475 -9.85 5.99 -13.51
CA TYR A 475 -10.88 5.23 -14.19
C TYR A 475 -11.63 6.14 -15.16
N ALA A 476 -11.60 5.78 -16.44
CA ALA A 476 -12.29 6.50 -17.50
C ALA A 476 -12.99 5.51 -18.42
N GLY A 477 -14.25 5.78 -18.74
CA GLY A 477 -15.04 4.96 -19.66
C GLY A 477 -16.41 5.60 -19.93
N PRO A 478 -16.98 5.39 -21.12
CA PRO A 478 -18.23 6.06 -21.53
C PRO A 478 -19.46 5.63 -20.73
N ASN A 479 -19.43 4.45 -20.09
CA ASN A 479 -20.55 3.87 -19.33
C ASN A 479 -20.22 3.68 -17.84
N MET A 480 -19.37 4.53 -17.26
CA MET A 480 -19.06 4.47 -15.83
C MET A 480 -20.19 5.07 -15.00
N PHE A 481 -20.60 4.38 -13.94
CA PHE A 481 -21.54 4.93 -12.97
C PHE A 481 -20.88 6.07 -12.19
N VAL A 482 -21.51 7.25 -12.19
CA VAL A 482 -21.08 8.42 -11.41
C VAL A 482 -22.19 8.74 -10.41
N PRO A 483 -21.90 8.71 -9.10
CA PRO A 483 -22.87 9.06 -8.07
C PRO A 483 -23.39 10.50 -8.25
N ARG A 484 -24.71 10.66 -8.17
CA ARG A 484 -25.38 11.97 -8.28
C ARG A 484 -25.68 12.60 -6.93
N ASN A 485 -25.88 11.74 -5.92
CA ASN A 485 -26.32 12.14 -4.58
C ASN A 485 -25.40 11.55 -3.51
N GLU A 486 -25.45 12.13 -2.31
CA GLU A 486 -24.74 11.61 -1.12
C GLU A 486 -25.10 10.13 -0.84
N TYR A 487 -26.34 9.76 -1.15
CA TYR A 487 -26.86 8.40 -0.97
C TYR A 487 -26.13 7.38 -1.82
N GLU A 488 -26.07 7.66 -3.12
CA GLU A 488 -25.47 6.79 -4.12
C GLU A 488 -23.97 6.65 -3.89
N GLU A 489 -23.28 7.74 -3.55
CA GLU A 489 -21.82 7.69 -3.31
C GLU A 489 -21.51 6.89 -2.05
N THR A 490 -22.23 7.14 -0.95
CA THR A 490 -21.98 6.44 0.31
C THR A 490 -22.24 4.93 0.17
N ILE A 491 -23.36 4.54 -0.44
CA ILE A 491 -23.68 3.12 -0.66
C ILE A 491 -22.64 2.48 -1.59
N LEU A 492 -22.27 3.14 -2.68
CA LEU A 492 -21.24 2.63 -3.60
C LEU A 492 -19.91 2.39 -2.88
N LEU A 493 -19.46 3.36 -2.07
CA LEU A 493 -18.21 3.24 -1.31
C LEU A 493 -18.25 2.06 -0.32
N LEU A 494 -19.37 1.87 0.37
CA LEU A 494 -19.52 0.78 1.33
C LEU A 494 -19.57 -0.59 0.64
N LEU A 495 -20.22 -0.70 -0.52
CA LEU A 495 -20.23 -1.93 -1.32
C LEU A 495 -18.84 -2.28 -1.87
N ILE A 496 -18.07 -1.27 -2.28
CA ILE A 496 -16.66 -1.47 -2.68
C ILE A 496 -15.85 -1.95 -1.47
N SER A 497 -15.99 -1.29 -0.32
CA SER A 497 -15.28 -1.65 0.91
C SER A 497 -15.63 -3.07 1.36
N GLU A 498 -16.90 -3.47 1.25
CA GLU A 498 -17.36 -4.82 1.54
C GLU A 498 -16.71 -5.85 0.60
N ALA A 499 -16.77 -5.62 -0.72
CA ALA A 499 -16.22 -6.52 -1.71
C ALA A 499 -14.70 -6.72 -1.56
N MET A 500 -14.01 -5.74 -1.01
CA MET A 500 -12.59 -5.84 -0.70
C MET A 500 -12.34 -6.51 0.66
N ALA A 501 -13.12 -6.19 1.70
CA ALA A 501 -13.03 -6.84 3.01
C ALA A 501 -13.31 -8.35 2.94
N VAL A 502 -14.22 -8.78 2.06
CA VAL A 502 -14.48 -10.21 1.80
C VAL A 502 -13.30 -10.90 1.12
N ARG A 503 -12.54 -10.20 0.25
CA ARG A 503 -11.34 -10.74 -0.40
C ARG A 503 -10.18 -10.90 0.59
N ASP A 504 -10.05 -9.96 1.53
CA ASP A 504 -9.02 -9.97 2.57
C ASP A 504 -9.37 -10.86 3.78
N ALA A 505 -10.52 -11.55 3.75
CA ALA A 505 -10.96 -12.39 4.85
C ALA A 505 -10.03 -13.60 5.05
N VAL A 506 -9.40 -13.66 6.23
CA VAL A 506 -8.45 -14.71 6.59
C VAL A 506 -9.19 -15.96 7.06
N LEU A 507 -9.22 -17.00 6.22
CA LEU A 507 -9.94 -18.26 6.47
C LEU A 507 -9.19 -19.25 7.39
N SER A 508 -7.85 -19.15 7.46
CA SER A 508 -7.05 -20.09 8.26
C SER A 508 -7.31 -19.88 9.75
N GLN A 509 -7.58 -20.96 10.49
CA GLN A 509 -7.80 -20.94 11.94
C GLN A 509 -6.50 -21.13 12.75
N SER A 510 -5.34 -21.26 12.11
CA SER A 510 -4.07 -21.47 12.82
C SER A 510 -3.73 -20.28 13.75
N PRO A 511 -3.00 -20.51 14.86
CA PRO A 511 -2.67 -19.44 15.79
C PRO A 511 -1.80 -18.35 15.16
N GLU A 512 -1.03 -18.67 14.12
CA GLU A 512 -0.18 -17.70 13.41
C GLU A 512 -0.99 -16.56 12.77
N PHE A 513 -2.20 -16.86 12.29
CA PHE A 513 -3.06 -15.88 11.63
C PHE A 513 -4.04 -15.17 12.58
N LYS A 514 -3.89 -15.35 13.90
CA LYS A 514 -4.84 -14.78 14.87
C LYS A 514 -4.96 -13.25 14.75
N GLU A 515 -3.84 -12.55 14.65
CA GLU A 515 -3.84 -11.07 14.54
C GLU A 515 -4.45 -10.60 13.22
N ALA A 516 -4.08 -11.24 12.11
CA ALA A 516 -4.64 -10.92 10.80
C ALA A 516 -6.16 -11.17 10.74
N ARG A 517 -6.66 -12.23 11.41
CA ARG A 517 -8.10 -12.48 11.56
C ARG A 517 -8.80 -11.39 12.35
N ILE A 518 -8.24 -10.98 13.49
CA ILE A 518 -8.81 -9.91 14.33
C ILE A 518 -8.90 -8.62 13.52
N HIS A 519 -7.82 -8.24 12.83
CA HIS A 519 -7.78 -7.03 12.01
C HIS A 519 -8.80 -7.09 10.84
N ALA A 520 -8.84 -8.19 10.10
CA ALA A 520 -9.81 -8.37 9.00
C ALA A 520 -11.25 -8.33 9.52
N PHE A 521 -11.51 -8.89 10.70
CA PHE A 521 -12.81 -8.89 11.36
C PHE A 521 -13.23 -7.50 11.82
N GLU A 522 -12.35 -6.74 12.49
CA GLU A 522 -12.64 -5.37 12.94
C GLU A 522 -12.98 -4.47 11.75
N ASN A 523 -12.21 -4.59 10.66
CA ASN A 523 -12.45 -3.82 9.44
C ASN A 523 -13.81 -4.19 8.79
N ALA A 524 -14.10 -5.49 8.65
CA ALA A 524 -15.38 -5.94 8.10
C ALA A 524 -16.57 -5.50 8.97
N THR A 525 -16.45 -5.62 10.30
CA THR A 525 -17.49 -5.20 11.24
C THR A 525 -17.78 -3.70 11.13
N ALA A 526 -16.74 -2.87 11.04
CA ALA A 526 -16.90 -1.43 10.85
C ALA A 526 -17.65 -1.08 9.55
N VAL A 527 -17.37 -1.80 8.45
CA VAL A 527 -18.08 -1.62 7.17
C VAL A 527 -19.56 -2.01 7.29
N TYR A 528 -19.86 -3.16 7.90
CA TYR A 528 -21.25 -3.62 8.05
C TYR A 528 -22.07 -2.78 9.03
N ASP A 529 -21.47 -2.33 10.13
CA ASP A 529 -22.12 -1.42 11.08
C ASP A 529 -22.45 -0.10 10.38
N LEU A 530 -21.51 0.43 9.59
CA LEU A 530 -21.75 1.66 8.83
C LEU A 530 -22.84 1.47 7.79
N LEU A 531 -22.82 0.36 7.04
CA LEU A 531 -23.86 0.02 6.07
C LEU A 531 -25.24 -0.11 6.73
N THR A 532 -25.31 -0.68 7.93
CA THR A 532 -26.56 -0.76 8.72
C THR A 532 -27.06 0.64 9.09
N VAL A 533 -26.17 1.53 9.55
CA VAL A 533 -26.53 2.92 9.86
C VAL A 533 -27.06 3.65 8.62
N VAL A 534 -26.43 3.47 7.47
CA VAL A 534 -26.85 4.10 6.21
C VAL A 534 -28.23 3.65 5.77
N VAL A 535 -28.49 2.34 5.75
CA VAL A 535 -29.76 1.80 5.28
C VAL A 535 -30.91 2.18 6.22
N VAL A 536 -30.67 2.18 7.53
CA VAL A 536 -31.66 2.63 8.52
C VAL A 536 -31.92 4.13 8.42
N ARG A 537 -30.87 4.95 8.24
CA ARG A 537 -30.98 6.41 8.11
C ARG A 537 -31.83 6.82 6.91
N TRP A 538 -31.75 6.10 5.80
CA TRP A 538 -32.49 6.45 4.58
C TRP A 538 -33.71 5.57 4.32
N SER A 539 -34.09 4.73 5.28
CA SER A 539 -35.29 3.87 5.23
C SER A 539 -35.41 3.03 3.94
N GLN A 540 -34.29 2.60 3.37
CA GLN A 540 -34.30 1.84 2.12
C GLN A 540 -34.53 0.35 2.39
N VAL A 541 -35.79 -0.06 2.43
CA VAL A 541 -36.21 -1.43 2.78
C VAL A 541 -35.64 -2.48 1.82
N GLU A 542 -35.47 -2.15 0.53
CA GLU A 542 -34.88 -3.06 -0.46
C GLU A 542 -33.40 -3.32 -0.19
N LEU A 543 -32.65 -2.30 0.25
CA LEU A 543 -31.24 -2.46 0.62
C LEU A 543 -31.04 -3.24 1.93
N LEU A 544 -32.07 -3.38 2.78
CA LEU A 544 -32.00 -4.29 3.93
C LEU A 544 -31.75 -5.74 3.48
N TYR A 545 -32.20 -6.14 2.28
CA TYR A 545 -31.87 -7.46 1.73
C TYR A 545 -30.38 -7.58 1.42
N GLU A 546 -29.78 -6.53 0.90
CA GLU A 546 -28.34 -6.51 0.62
C GLU A 546 -27.54 -6.59 1.92
N VAL A 547 -27.91 -5.80 2.94
CA VAL A 547 -27.32 -5.86 4.29
C VAL A 547 -27.51 -7.24 4.94
N LYS A 548 -28.68 -7.86 4.79
CA LYS A 548 -28.90 -9.24 5.26
C LYS A 548 -27.90 -10.19 4.59
N THR A 549 -27.79 -10.12 3.27
CA THR A 549 -26.89 -10.97 2.47
C THR A 549 -25.43 -10.72 2.83
N SER A 550 -25.08 -9.47 3.12
CA SER A 550 -23.75 -9.04 3.54
C SER A 550 -23.38 -9.67 4.90
N PHE A 551 -24.31 -9.68 5.87
CA PHE A 551 -24.13 -10.39 7.13
C PHE A 551 -24.04 -11.91 6.98
N GLU A 552 -24.83 -12.53 6.10
CA GLU A 552 -24.69 -13.97 5.79
C GLU A 552 -23.30 -14.29 5.20
N ARG A 553 -22.75 -13.40 4.37
CA ARG A 553 -21.38 -13.50 3.87
C ARG A 553 -20.38 -13.36 5.03
N ALA A 554 -20.53 -12.35 5.87
CA ALA A 554 -19.67 -12.10 7.04
C ALA A 554 -19.59 -13.31 7.98
N MET A 555 -20.74 -13.96 8.25
CA MET A 555 -20.82 -15.14 9.12
C MET A 555 -20.01 -16.33 8.63
N LYS A 556 -19.73 -16.44 7.33
CA LYS A 556 -18.85 -17.50 6.80
C LYS A 556 -17.41 -17.35 7.28
N PHE A 557 -17.01 -16.15 7.69
CA PHE A 557 -15.64 -15.80 8.08
C PHE A 557 -15.51 -15.45 9.58
N SER A 558 -16.57 -14.95 10.22
CA SER A 558 -16.60 -14.64 11.65
C SER A 558 -17.18 -15.81 12.47
N HIS A 559 -16.32 -16.64 13.04
CA HIS A 559 -16.76 -17.73 13.92
C HIS A 559 -17.20 -17.19 15.30
N GLU A 560 -18.44 -17.49 15.71
CA GLU A 560 -18.97 -17.29 17.07
C GLU A 560 -19.00 -15.84 17.64
N GLU A 561 -18.93 -14.83 16.78
CA GLU A 561 -18.95 -13.42 17.22
C GLU A 561 -20.37 -12.88 17.46
N ALA A 562 -20.74 -12.66 18.73
CA ALA A 562 -22.11 -12.32 19.11
C ALA A 562 -22.66 -11.02 18.48
N HIS A 563 -21.81 -10.05 18.15
CA HIS A 563 -22.23 -8.75 17.59
C HIS A 563 -22.84 -8.89 16.19
N ILE A 564 -22.15 -9.58 15.28
CA ILE A 564 -22.62 -9.79 13.89
C ILE A 564 -23.93 -10.60 13.87
N TRP A 565 -24.01 -11.64 14.71
CA TRP A 565 -25.24 -12.43 14.85
C TRP A 565 -26.42 -11.61 15.38
N MET A 566 -26.15 -10.66 16.29
CA MET A 566 -27.16 -9.74 16.81
C MET A 566 -27.65 -8.78 15.72
N GLN A 567 -26.74 -8.15 14.96
CA GLN A 567 -27.12 -7.24 13.88
C GLN A 567 -27.93 -7.96 12.78
N TYR A 568 -27.50 -9.17 12.41
CA TYR A 568 -28.25 -10.01 11.49
C TYR A 568 -29.66 -10.35 11.98
N ALA A 569 -29.82 -10.66 13.28
CA ALA A 569 -31.13 -10.90 13.86
C ALA A 569 -32.02 -9.65 13.76
N LEU A 570 -31.49 -8.47 14.04
CA LEU A 570 -32.22 -7.20 13.95
C LEU A 570 -32.66 -6.89 12.51
N CYS A 571 -31.79 -7.12 11.51
CA CYS A 571 -32.15 -7.00 10.10
C CYS A 571 -33.27 -7.97 9.70
N LEU A 572 -33.24 -9.21 10.17
CA LEU A 572 -34.32 -10.16 9.89
C LEU A 572 -35.67 -9.74 10.52
N ILE A 573 -35.63 -9.11 11.69
CA ILE A 573 -36.82 -8.57 12.36
C ILE A 573 -37.40 -7.41 11.54
N SER A 574 -36.57 -6.47 11.08
CA SER A 574 -37.04 -5.34 10.26
C SER A 574 -37.58 -5.78 8.91
N MET A 575 -37.07 -6.88 8.35
CA MET A 575 -37.60 -7.49 7.12
C MET A 575 -38.86 -8.36 7.32
N GLY A 576 -39.33 -8.54 8.56
CA GLY A 576 -40.50 -9.36 8.87
C GLY A 576 -40.28 -10.88 8.83
N ARG A 577 -39.03 -11.37 8.75
CA ARG A 577 -38.72 -12.81 8.78
C ARG A 577 -38.55 -13.32 10.21
N TYR A 578 -39.60 -13.20 11.02
CA TYR A 578 -39.58 -13.42 12.46
C TYR A 578 -39.12 -14.82 12.89
N MET A 579 -39.50 -15.89 12.17
CA MET A 579 -39.09 -17.25 12.53
C MET A 579 -37.58 -17.50 12.33
N HIS A 580 -36.99 -16.88 11.30
CA HIS A 580 -35.54 -16.95 11.08
C HIS A 580 -34.82 -16.11 12.14
N ALA A 581 -35.30 -14.89 12.40
CA ALA A 581 -34.76 -14.03 13.45
C ALA A 581 -34.76 -14.74 14.81
N TYR A 582 -35.85 -15.44 15.15
CA TYR A 582 -35.95 -16.20 16.40
C TYR A 582 -34.85 -17.27 16.51
N ARG A 583 -34.61 -18.06 15.45
CA ARG A 583 -33.53 -19.06 15.44
C ARG A 583 -32.15 -18.43 15.62
N VAL A 584 -31.89 -17.30 14.96
CA VAL A 584 -30.64 -16.55 15.08
C VAL A 584 -30.48 -16.01 16.50
N LEU A 585 -31.53 -15.45 17.12
CA LEU A 585 -31.49 -14.97 18.50
C LEU A 585 -31.17 -16.07 19.51
N LYS A 586 -31.60 -17.32 19.28
CA LYS A 586 -31.19 -18.47 20.11
C LYS A 586 -29.68 -18.69 20.07
N VAL A 587 -29.05 -18.49 18.91
CA VAL A 587 -27.59 -18.56 18.76
C VAL A 587 -26.94 -17.38 19.48
N VAL A 588 -27.42 -16.15 19.27
CA VAL A 588 -26.90 -14.95 19.98
C VAL A 588 -26.97 -15.13 21.49
N ALA A 589 -28.09 -15.61 22.02
CA ALA A 589 -28.27 -15.85 23.44
C ALA A 589 -27.29 -16.90 24.00
N ARG A 590 -26.86 -17.88 23.18
CA ARG A 590 -25.82 -18.86 23.53
C ARG A 590 -24.42 -18.22 23.55
N LEU A 591 -24.11 -17.43 22.53
CA LEU A 591 -22.80 -16.77 22.37
C LEU A 591 -22.56 -15.70 23.45
N SER A 592 -23.60 -14.95 23.82
CA SER A 592 -23.52 -13.94 24.89
C SER A 592 -24.41 -14.32 26.08
N PRO A 593 -23.90 -15.12 27.05
CA PRO A 593 -24.68 -15.54 28.21
C PRO A 593 -24.95 -14.40 29.20
N GLN A 594 -24.10 -13.36 29.20
CA GLN A 594 -24.25 -12.20 30.10
C GLN A 594 -25.34 -11.22 29.62
N LYS A 595 -25.51 -11.06 28.30
CA LYS A 595 -26.43 -10.03 27.77
C LYS A 595 -27.90 -10.43 27.95
N VAL A 596 -28.70 -9.49 28.43
CA VAL A 596 -30.14 -9.65 28.69
C VAL A 596 -30.98 -9.38 27.43
N MET A 597 -30.55 -8.41 26.63
CA MET A 597 -31.30 -7.93 25.46
C MET A 597 -31.70 -9.02 24.43
N PRO A 598 -30.83 -9.99 24.06
CA PRO A 598 -31.21 -11.04 23.09
C PRO A 598 -32.38 -11.90 23.57
N CYS A 599 -32.44 -12.20 24.88
CA CYS A 599 -33.55 -12.96 25.47
C CYS A 599 -34.85 -12.17 25.46
N LEU A 600 -34.80 -10.86 25.75
CA LEU A 600 -35.98 -9.98 25.69
C LEU A 600 -36.51 -9.83 24.27
N LEU A 601 -35.64 -9.70 23.27
CA LEU A 601 -36.05 -9.66 21.85
C LEU A 601 -36.68 -10.99 21.41
N ALA A 602 -36.13 -12.12 21.84
CA ALA A 602 -36.71 -13.43 21.56
C ALA A 602 -38.11 -13.56 22.20
N ALA A 603 -38.27 -13.15 23.46
CA ALA A 603 -39.56 -13.13 24.15
C ALA A 603 -40.58 -12.22 23.43
N ARG A 604 -40.16 -11.02 23.02
CA ARG A 604 -40.99 -10.09 22.25
C ARG A 604 -41.49 -10.70 20.95
N LEU A 605 -40.62 -11.31 20.14
CA LEU A 605 -41.02 -11.98 18.89
C LEU A 605 -42.00 -13.12 19.14
N CYS A 606 -41.79 -13.89 20.22
CA CYS A 606 -42.70 -14.96 20.61
C CYS A 606 -44.11 -14.44 20.94
N TYR A 607 -44.21 -13.30 21.64
CA TYR A 607 -45.49 -12.72 22.03
C TYR A 607 -46.19 -11.99 20.88
N GLU A 608 -45.47 -11.18 20.09
CA GLU A 608 -46.08 -10.32 19.06
C GLU A 608 -46.35 -11.07 17.75
N GLN A 609 -45.40 -11.89 17.26
CA GLN A 609 -45.41 -12.36 15.87
C GLN A 609 -45.54 -13.87 15.71
N LEU A 610 -44.96 -14.66 16.63
CA LEU A 610 -44.90 -16.13 16.50
C LEU A 610 -45.97 -16.88 17.30
N ASN A 611 -46.66 -16.20 18.23
CA ASN A 611 -47.64 -16.78 19.16
C ASN A 611 -47.10 -17.99 19.95
N MET A 612 -45.81 -18.01 20.24
CA MET A 612 -45.12 -19.05 21.00
C MET A 612 -45.03 -18.65 22.49
N LEU A 613 -46.19 -18.52 23.12
CA LEU A 613 -46.32 -17.90 24.46
C LEU A 613 -45.49 -18.60 25.54
N SER A 614 -45.46 -19.94 25.55
CA SER A 614 -44.70 -20.72 26.53
C SER A 614 -43.20 -20.48 26.42
N GLU A 615 -42.65 -20.49 25.21
CA GLU A 615 -41.23 -20.19 24.97
C GLU A 615 -40.91 -18.72 25.31
N GLY A 616 -41.84 -17.79 25.03
CA GLY A 616 -41.68 -16.39 25.40
C GLY A 616 -41.54 -16.18 26.91
N VAL A 617 -42.32 -16.90 27.73
CA VAL A 617 -42.20 -16.87 29.19
C VAL A 617 -40.86 -17.45 29.65
N GLU A 618 -40.42 -18.56 29.06
CA GLU A 618 -39.12 -19.13 29.37
C GLU A 618 -37.97 -18.15 29.05
N TRP A 619 -38.02 -17.47 27.90
CA TRP A 619 -37.03 -16.46 27.52
C TRP A 619 -37.03 -15.24 28.44
N SER A 620 -38.20 -14.76 28.85
CA SER A 620 -38.30 -13.62 29.77
C SER A 620 -37.83 -13.97 31.19
N GLN A 621 -38.06 -15.20 31.66
CA GLN A 621 -37.48 -15.71 32.91
C GLN A 621 -35.96 -15.87 32.82
N LYS A 622 -35.43 -16.38 31.70
CA LYS A 622 -33.98 -16.42 31.44
C LYS A 622 -33.37 -15.03 31.41
N ALA A 623 -34.07 -14.03 30.86
CA ALA A 623 -33.63 -12.65 30.84
C ALA A 623 -33.49 -12.10 32.28
N LEU A 624 -34.49 -12.35 33.14
CA LEU A 624 -34.43 -11.97 34.55
C LEU A 624 -33.27 -12.67 35.29
N GLN A 625 -33.05 -13.96 35.07
CA GLN A 625 -31.92 -14.69 35.67
C GLN A 625 -30.57 -14.05 35.29
N ARG A 626 -30.40 -13.66 34.02
CA ARG A 626 -29.19 -12.98 33.54
C ARG A 626 -29.01 -11.59 34.13
N GLU A 627 -30.09 -10.84 34.28
CA GLU A 627 -30.08 -9.51 34.91
C GLU A 627 -29.73 -9.61 36.41
N THR A 628 -30.27 -10.61 37.11
CA THR A 628 -29.95 -10.84 38.53
C THR A 628 -28.50 -11.27 38.73
N ALA A 629 -27.91 -11.97 37.75
CA ALA A 629 -26.50 -12.33 37.78
C ALA A 629 -25.58 -11.16 37.37
N SER A 630 -26.03 -10.32 36.42
CA SER A 630 -25.29 -9.19 35.87
C SER A 630 -26.22 -7.98 35.64
N PRO A 631 -26.33 -7.04 36.58
CA PRO A 631 -27.28 -5.94 36.49
C PRO A 631 -26.92 -5.00 35.33
N GLN A 632 -27.81 -4.87 34.34
CA GLN A 632 -27.69 -3.99 33.16
C GLN A 632 -28.75 -2.86 33.17
N GLY A 633 -29.54 -2.75 34.24
CA GLY A 633 -30.60 -1.75 34.37
C GLY A 633 -31.86 -2.11 33.59
N MET A 634 -32.04 -3.38 33.21
CA MET A 634 -33.19 -3.86 32.43
C MET A 634 -34.18 -4.70 33.27
N GLN A 635 -34.05 -4.67 34.59
CA GLN A 635 -34.88 -5.46 35.50
C GLN A 635 -36.39 -5.17 35.36
N SER A 636 -36.79 -3.90 35.26
CA SER A 636 -38.20 -3.53 35.03
C SER A 636 -38.76 -4.18 33.76
N ARG A 637 -38.01 -4.11 32.65
CA ARG A 637 -38.43 -4.73 31.38
C ARG A 637 -38.56 -6.25 31.49
N CYS A 638 -37.67 -6.90 32.22
CA CYS A 638 -37.77 -8.35 32.43
C CYS A 638 -39.08 -8.71 33.14
N HIS A 639 -39.43 -7.99 34.22
CA HIS A 639 -40.69 -8.19 34.93
C HIS A 639 -41.92 -7.86 34.06
N LEU A 640 -41.84 -6.80 33.25
CA LEU A 640 -42.89 -6.45 32.28
C LEU A 640 -43.16 -7.59 31.28
N TYR A 641 -42.12 -8.13 30.62
CA TYR A 641 -42.28 -9.21 29.64
C TYR A 641 -42.75 -10.53 30.28
N ILE A 642 -42.38 -10.80 31.54
CA ILE A 642 -42.92 -11.95 32.30
C ILE A 642 -44.42 -11.74 32.56
N GLY A 643 -44.81 -10.53 32.99
CA GLY A 643 -46.20 -10.16 33.24
C GLY A 643 -47.07 -10.26 31.99
N ILE A 644 -46.61 -9.71 30.86
CA ILE A 644 -47.28 -9.82 29.55
C ILE A 644 -47.42 -11.30 29.16
N GLY A 645 -46.37 -12.10 29.30
CA GLY A 645 -46.41 -13.52 28.95
C GLY A 645 -47.44 -14.30 29.76
N HIS A 646 -47.49 -14.11 31.07
CA HIS A 646 -48.49 -14.75 31.93
C HIS A 646 -49.91 -14.24 31.66
N SER A 647 -50.07 -12.94 31.36
CA SER A 647 -51.35 -12.36 30.95
C SER A 647 -51.86 -13.00 29.65
N MET A 648 -51.03 -13.04 28.61
CA MET A 648 -51.36 -13.66 27.31
C MET A 648 -51.63 -15.16 27.42
N LEU A 649 -50.86 -15.89 28.24
CA LEU A 649 -51.10 -17.31 28.54
C LEU A 649 -52.47 -17.50 29.19
N SER A 650 -52.82 -16.65 30.17
CA SER A 650 -54.11 -16.72 30.83
C SER A 650 -55.26 -16.51 29.83
N ALA A 651 -55.16 -15.48 28.98
CA ALA A 651 -56.15 -15.21 27.94
C ALA A 651 -56.32 -16.37 26.95
N ASN A 652 -55.23 -17.02 26.53
CA ASN A 652 -55.28 -18.15 25.61
C ASN A 652 -55.87 -19.42 26.28
N THR A 653 -55.63 -19.63 27.58
CA THR A 653 -56.25 -20.74 28.32
C THR A 653 -57.76 -20.61 28.50
N ILE A 654 -58.34 -19.40 28.42
CA ILE A 654 -59.80 -19.19 28.42
C ILE A 654 -60.47 -19.91 27.24
N VAL A 655 -59.79 -20.00 26.10
CA VAL A 655 -60.32 -20.62 24.87
C VAL A 655 -60.28 -22.16 24.94
N LYS A 656 -59.39 -22.74 25.76
CA LYS A 656 -59.25 -24.20 25.92
C LYS A 656 -59.92 -24.65 27.21
N GLN A 657 -61.20 -25.03 27.10
CA GLN A 657 -62.08 -25.43 28.20
C GLN A 657 -61.67 -26.76 28.87
N ASP A 658 -60.61 -26.75 29.67
CA ASP A 658 -60.24 -27.89 30.51
C ASP A 658 -60.11 -27.48 31.98
N LYS A 659 -60.80 -28.20 32.87
CA LYS A 659 -61.00 -27.86 34.28
C LYS A 659 -59.70 -27.80 35.11
N GLY A 660 -58.65 -28.52 34.69
CA GLY A 660 -57.30 -28.46 35.29
C GLY A 660 -56.52 -27.21 34.92
N LEU A 661 -56.84 -26.57 33.79
CA LEU A 661 -56.21 -25.33 33.32
C LEU A 661 -56.77 -24.09 34.03
N ILE A 662 -57.95 -24.17 34.67
CA ILE A 662 -58.57 -23.06 35.42
C ILE A 662 -57.75 -22.69 36.67
N TYR A 663 -57.18 -23.67 37.38
CA TYR A 663 -56.28 -23.40 38.52
C TYR A 663 -54.94 -22.81 38.06
N HIS A 664 -54.42 -23.30 36.92
CA HIS A 664 -53.23 -22.73 36.29
C HIS A 664 -53.49 -21.29 35.80
N TYR A 665 -54.69 -21.00 35.31
CA TYR A 665 -55.17 -19.69 34.86
C TYR A 665 -55.20 -18.67 36.01
N LEU A 666 -55.91 -18.98 37.10
CA LEU A 666 -55.98 -18.10 38.28
C LEU A 666 -54.60 -17.87 38.92
N GLY A 667 -53.74 -18.91 38.92
CA GLY A 667 -52.35 -18.80 39.35
C GLY A 667 -51.52 -17.89 38.44
N SER A 668 -51.69 -18.00 37.12
CA SER A 668 -50.95 -17.19 36.15
C SER A 668 -51.35 -15.72 36.16
N GLN A 669 -52.64 -15.40 36.36
CA GLN A 669 -53.10 -14.00 36.46
C GLN A 669 -52.58 -13.29 37.70
N ARG A 670 -52.61 -13.96 38.86
CA ARG A 670 -52.06 -13.42 40.11
C ARG A 670 -50.53 -13.25 40.05
N LEU A 671 -49.83 -14.15 39.36
CA LEU A 671 -48.40 -14.00 39.09
C LEU A 671 -48.13 -12.81 38.16
N ALA A 672 -48.94 -12.65 37.10
CA ALA A 672 -48.85 -11.51 36.18
C ALA A 672 -49.01 -10.19 36.94
N GLU A 673 -50.05 -10.08 37.77
CA GLU A 673 -50.31 -8.90 38.61
C GLU A 673 -49.11 -8.57 39.50
N LYS A 674 -48.60 -9.55 40.25
CA LYS A 674 -47.43 -9.37 41.12
C LYS A 674 -46.21 -8.87 40.33
N THR A 675 -45.90 -9.51 39.21
CA THR A 675 -44.73 -9.15 38.39
C THR A 675 -44.86 -7.76 37.76
N LEU A 676 -46.06 -7.36 37.33
CA LEU A 676 -46.32 -6.03 36.78
C LEU A 676 -46.27 -4.94 37.87
N ARG A 677 -46.76 -5.21 39.08
CA ARG A 677 -46.59 -4.32 40.22
C ARG A 677 -45.10 -4.14 40.58
N ASP A 678 -44.31 -5.21 40.50
CA ASP A 678 -42.86 -5.12 40.72
C ASP A 678 -42.16 -4.34 39.60
N ALA A 679 -42.58 -4.49 38.35
CA ALA A 679 -42.10 -3.64 37.24
C ALA A 679 -42.44 -2.15 37.46
N ALA A 680 -43.68 -1.84 37.89
CA ALA A 680 -44.15 -0.48 38.15
C ALA A 680 -43.41 0.20 39.32
N LYS A 681 -42.97 -0.56 40.34
CA LYS A 681 -42.11 -0.05 41.41
C LYS A 681 -40.72 0.33 40.92
N ILE A 682 -40.18 -0.41 39.94
CA ILE A 682 -38.83 -0.20 39.41
C ILE A 682 -38.83 0.94 38.38
N ASP A 683 -39.82 0.98 37.49
CA ASP A 683 -40.00 2.06 36.49
C ASP A 683 -41.43 2.60 36.50
N PRO A 684 -41.71 3.63 37.33
CA PRO A 684 -43.04 4.24 37.41
C PRO A 684 -43.46 4.98 36.14
N ASN A 685 -42.53 5.33 35.26
CA ASN A 685 -42.78 6.14 34.05
C ASN A 685 -43.05 5.28 32.80
N SER A 686 -43.30 3.98 32.97
CA SER A 686 -43.62 3.07 31.88
C SER A 686 -45.13 2.94 31.66
N HIS A 687 -45.67 3.67 30.67
CA HIS A 687 -47.10 3.60 30.31
C HIS A 687 -47.53 2.16 29.98
N GLN A 688 -46.69 1.41 29.26
CA GLN A 688 -46.92 0.01 28.90
C GLN A 688 -47.10 -0.87 30.15
N THR A 689 -46.36 -0.61 31.22
CA THR A 689 -46.47 -1.39 32.46
C THR A 689 -47.80 -1.15 33.16
N TRP A 690 -48.22 0.11 33.31
CA TRP A 690 -49.50 0.49 33.91
C TRP A 690 -50.70 0.01 33.09
N TYR A 691 -50.63 0.13 31.77
CA TYR A 691 -51.66 -0.37 30.86
C TYR A 691 -51.83 -1.90 31.00
N ASN A 692 -50.74 -2.66 30.93
CA ASN A 692 -50.79 -4.12 31.10
C ASN A 692 -51.25 -4.53 32.50
N LEU A 693 -50.92 -3.76 33.54
CA LEU A 693 -51.42 -4.00 34.91
C LEU A 693 -52.94 -3.77 34.98
N GLY A 694 -53.44 -2.68 34.39
CA GLY A 694 -54.88 -2.40 34.30
C GLY A 694 -55.65 -3.52 33.59
N MET A 695 -55.15 -4.02 32.46
CA MET A 695 -55.74 -5.16 31.76
C MET A 695 -55.80 -6.44 32.63
N VAL A 696 -54.74 -6.72 33.39
CA VAL A 696 -54.72 -7.89 34.29
C VAL A 696 -55.71 -7.70 35.44
N LEU A 697 -55.81 -6.51 36.03
CA LEU A 697 -56.76 -6.21 37.10
C LEU A 697 -58.22 -6.27 36.64
N GLU A 698 -58.50 -5.80 35.42
CA GLU A 698 -59.81 -5.97 34.77
C GLU A 698 -60.16 -7.45 34.65
N SER A 699 -59.21 -8.28 34.18
CA SER A 699 -59.42 -9.73 34.05
C SER A 699 -59.62 -10.46 35.40
N LEU A 700 -59.16 -9.87 36.50
CA LEU A 700 -59.37 -10.34 37.87
C LEU A 700 -60.67 -9.81 38.50
N GLY A 701 -61.35 -8.85 37.86
CA GLY A 701 -62.59 -8.23 38.34
C GLY A 701 -62.40 -7.02 39.25
N GLU A 702 -61.18 -6.51 39.41
CA GLU A 702 -60.87 -5.31 40.21
C GLU A 702 -60.98 -4.03 39.37
N VAL A 703 -62.21 -3.64 39.05
CA VAL A 703 -62.51 -2.57 38.08
C VAL A 703 -62.01 -1.19 38.52
N GLU A 704 -62.11 -0.86 39.83
CA GLU A 704 -61.67 0.44 40.36
C GLU A 704 -60.15 0.60 40.22
N ALA A 705 -59.37 -0.38 40.69
CA ALA A 705 -57.92 -0.36 40.58
C ALA A 705 -57.43 -0.43 39.13
N ALA A 706 -58.17 -1.11 38.25
CA ALA A 706 -57.89 -1.13 36.82
C ALA A 706 -58.07 0.27 36.19
N SER A 707 -59.17 0.97 36.51
CA SER A 707 -59.44 2.34 36.06
C SER A 707 -58.34 3.30 36.50
N ASP A 708 -57.89 3.21 37.75
CA ASP A 708 -56.79 4.03 38.26
C ASP A 708 -55.48 3.76 37.51
N CYS A 709 -55.14 2.49 37.27
CA CYS A 709 -53.94 2.11 36.50
C CYS A 709 -54.01 2.55 35.03
N MET A 710 -55.19 2.55 34.42
CA MET A 710 -55.40 3.04 33.05
C MET A 710 -55.29 4.57 32.98
N ALA A 711 -55.81 5.29 33.98
CA ALA A 711 -55.66 6.73 34.09
C ALA A 711 -54.17 7.13 34.24
N THR A 712 -53.42 6.46 35.11
CA THR A 712 -51.98 6.70 35.25
C THR A 712 -51.20 6.34 33.97
N ALA A 713 -51.60 5.27 33.26
CA ALA A 713 -50.99 4.93 31.98
C ALA A 713 -51.12 6.06 30.95
N LEU A 714 -52.31 6.66 30.84
CA LEU A 714 -52.59 7.80 29.95
C LEU A 714 -51.79 9.05 30.34
N GLU A 715 -51.72 9.37 31.64
CA GLU A 715 -50.92 10.49 32.13
C GLU A 715 -49.44 10.31 31.78
N VAL A 716 -48.90 9.11 32.03
CA VAL A 716 -47.50 8.79 31.76
C VAL A 716 -47.20 8.73 30.25
N GLU A 717 -48.16 8.29 29.43
CA GLU A 717 -48.03 8.28 27.97
C GLU A 717 -47.78 9.68 27.41
N THR A 718 -48.46 10.71 27.94
CA THR A 718 -48.22 12.12 27.52
C THR A 718 -46.81 12.62 27.80
N THR A 719 -46.14 12.03 28.79
CA THR A 719 -44.75 12.37 29.15
C THR A 719 -43.72 11.49 28.43
N ASN A 720 -44.16 10.45 27.72
CA ASN A 720 -43.27 9.53 27.01
C ASN A 720 -42.85 10.14 25.66
N PRO A 721 -41.55 10.09 25.29
CA PRO A 721 -41.17 10.42 23.93
C PRO A 721 -41.93 9.53 22.93
N ILE A 722 -42.48 10.17 21.88
CA ILE A 722 -43.28 9.53 20.80
C ILE A 722 -42.57 8.31 20.19
N LEU A 723 -41.23 8.31 20.22
CA LEU A 723 -40.39 7.19 19.83
C LEU A 723 -39.80 6.52 21.08
N PRO A 724 -39.98 5.19 21.26
CA PRO A 724 -39.31 4.44 22.31
C PRO A 724 -37.79 4.69 22.30
N ILE A 725 -37.14 4.80 23.45
CA ILE A 725 -35.67 4.97 23.56
C ILE A 725 -34.88 3.83 22.87
N LEU A 726 -35.54 2.70 22.58
CA LEU A 726 -35.00 1.54 21.87
C LEU A 726 -35.42 1.44 20.40
N SER A 727 -36.37 2.26 19.93
CA SER A 727 -36.49 2.48 18.49
C SER A 727 -35.31 3.34 18.09
N ILE A 728 -34.38 2.77 17.32
CA ILE A 728 -33.48 3.57 16.53
C ILE A 728 -34.40 4.47 15.69
N PRO A 729 -34.33 5.80 15.82
CA PRO A 729 -35.20 6.66 15.04
C PRO A 729 -34.94 6.34 13.56
N VAL A 730 -35.96 5.84 12.87
CA VAL A 730 -36.05 6.00 11.42
C VAL A 730 -36.13 7.50 11.27
N THR A 731 -34.99 8.11 10.94
CA THR A 731 -34.87 9.55 10.90
C THR A 731 -35.55 10.02 9.64
N PHE A 732 -36.81 10.41 9.81
CA PHE A 732 -37.61 11.34 9.00
C PHE A 732 -38.35 10.76 7.77
N GLU A 733 -39.66 10.99 7.76
CA GLU A 733 -40.33 11.65 6.62
C GLU A 733 -39.72 13.02 6.37
#